data_AF-A0A6I8TDU9-F1
#
_entry.id   AF-A0A6I8TDU9-F1
#
_cell.length_a   1.000
_cell.length_b   1.000
_cell.length_c   1.000
_cell.angle_alpha   90.00
_cell.angle_beta   90.00
_cell.angle_gamma   90.00
#
_symmetry.space_group_name_H-M   'P 1'
#
loop_
_entity.id
_entity.type
_entity.pdbx_description
1 polymer ?
#
loop_
_entity_poly.entity_id
_entity_poly.type
_entity_poly.pdbx_seq_one_letter_code
_entity_poly.pdbx_strand_id
1 'polypeptide(L)'
;MKKFTFKGVLDGFRSSTVNQPSSLGPTRICTEQEIQETLRPEHFQLRKTFRHGFPYSPTALAYDPVQKLLAIGDKSGTVRILGRFGVDAHVKHEGESACAVNLIEFLVNEGSLVTATADDTLHLWNFHTKIPKVVQSLKFQRERITHLHLPVGTKWLYVGTEKGNTHIVHADSFSLSGYIINWNKAIDPIRKTHPGAVVHLSDNPLDPNKLLIGFETGQLVLWDMRGKCAELRWISQEPLLSCSWHHEGKHFITSHSDGSLCTWPLKLSPKPLVHGFPHAKTNKDGKIEACNAIQKVEVKTNRLGEQFTIFSGGLPTEKCSSKSHCITVLVQGKSTTVLEMEHPVIDFITICESPWSSDLQEPYAVAVLLQNDLVLIDLLTTGYPTFESPYSMDIHESPVTCCTYLADCPSDLVPAFYSVGRSASNRRSGYSEREWPINGGEWQPTSCSYSEIVLTGHQDGSIKFWDSSAGTLQVLYKLKTSKIFEKSRVRSMDVSDDDPLSISAIALCAESRKLCIATNSGHVALFKFKRAESTGDIAVLEIPISYENAVDNDGSPECEFIPKTLPKQTDSVECEKKYNGMLKVKSGPQRKPPGFQAQLVCITPWTHGTHPGQITALTINSSYGLMAYGNEYGLAVVDIVQKICLLNLSTQEIYGSLDMYIKTPRSPKRLESVQSKEDQLRSPSIDQHSNDPEPECHTSQSKDVPSTESAVEVGEEASECKPISKDDDSVNSQRAGSPSQTIQEKSVNVLEVKHVIEESPIVEPPIPPVRTKKLAREQSERNTKVRRKTLLESFSISDWVRKFNKLDNSFSRSRSSSMSSLENASTEAVTCLAFADSYIKKSDPSLALPTMWLGTSLGAVLTVSLNIPDQEARKSEAVQAALAGPVFRLKGSVLSMSLLDCNGALIPYAFESWKDDGREGKEKRDKTPTKQTANKMSPTNPDSTLCDRQFIVIASEKQAGVFALPSQNCVYKKNIVETDFVVKAEIISMKDSVCLICYASNGHLIVFTLPSLKLLLDIDFLPLSELSFQTKCKQGIIDPMLSIWGQQLIVNEDTNLISKTFSFSNKGHGLYLVTPTELQKFTVCQEFCNQYNEMLGELYVAHEMPEAPKESFFKGLFGGGMRNLDREELFGESSGKANKSVAKHIPGPNANLQDLDRRATSASSEVSRAHQLMLERGDKLSQLEERTERMASEAQQFSSSAHLLMNKYKDKKWYQL
;
A
#
# COMPACT_ATOMS: atom_id res chain seq x y z
N MET A 1 -36.24 53.40 7.24
CA MET A 1 -37.67 53.05 7.11
C MET A 1 -37.92 52.58 5.67
N LYS A 2 -38.90 51.68 5.43
CA LYS A 2 -39.40 51.22 4.10
C LYS A 2 -38.30 50.61 3.18
N LYS A 3 -38.26 49.30 2.85
CA LYS A 3 -39.23 48.42 2.14
C LYS A 3 -39.80 49.04 0.85
N PHE A 4 -39.43 48.52 -0.32
CA PHE A 4 -40.19 47.45 -1.01
C PHE A 4 -39.39 46.84 -2.19
N THR A 5 -39.94 45.83 -2.88
CA THR A 5 -39.32 45.01 -3.94
C THR A 5 -40.34 44.72 -5.08
N PHE A 6 -39.93 43.89 -6.07
CA PHE A 6 -40.66 43.36 -7.26
C PHE A 6 -40.58 44.20 -8.56
N LYS A 7 -40.77 43.65 -9.79
CA LYS A 7 -40.44 42.31 -10.38
C LYS A 7 -40.85 42.25 -11.89
N GLY A 8 -39.88 42.22 -12.81
CA GLY A 8 -39.85 41.31 -13.98
C GLY A 8 -40.59 41.60 -15.31
N VAL A 9 -40.08 40.85 -16.31
CA VAL A 9 -40.71 40.23 -17.52
C VAL A 9 -40.98 41.04 -18.82
N LEU A 10 -40.73 40.34 -19.94
CA LEU A 10 -41.15 40.52 -21.35
C LEU A 10 -40.44 41.55 -22.26
N ASP A 11 -39.55 41.00 -23.10
CA ASP A 11 -39.62 40.91 -24.58
C ASP A 11 -39.99 42.14 -25.45
N GLY A 12 -39.36 42.22 -26.63
CA GLY A 12 -39.96 42.96 -27.76
C GLY A 12 -38.99 43.49 -28.82
N PHE A 13 -38.72 42.67 -29.84
CA PHE A 13 -38.13 43.02 -31.14
C PHE A 13 -38.19 44.50 -31.58
N ARG A 14 -37.04 45.03 -32.06
CA ARG A 14 -36.99 45.81 -33.31
C ARG A 14 -35.64 45.64 -34.01
N SER A 15 -35.69 45.05 -35.20
CA SER A 15 -34.55 44.80 -36.08
C SER A 15 -34.59 45.71 -37.33
N SER A 16 -33.54 45.60 -38.15
CA SER A 16 -33.46 46.05 -39.54
C SER A 16 -33.58 47.55 -39.87
N THR A 17 -32.45 48.12 -40.27
CA THR A 17 -32.31 48.81 -41.57
C THR A 17 -30.97 48.40 -42.18
N VAL A 18 -30.91 48.32 -43.52
CA VAL A 18 -29.78 47.76 -44.28
C VAL A 18 -29.42 48.72 -45.42
N ASN A 19 -28.13 49.01 -45.65
CA ASN A 19 -27.51 49.04 -46.98
C ASN A 19 -25.99 49.31 -46.95
N GLN A 20 -25.33 48.96 -48.06
CA GLN A 20 -23.88 48.98 -48.34
C GLN A 20 -23.48 50.24 -49.17
N PRO A 21 -22.22 50.42 -49.62
CA PRO A 21 -20.91 50.18 -48.95
C PRO A 21 -19.94 51.39 -49.07
N SER A 22 -18.77 51.31 -48.43
CA SER A 22 -17.54 52.03 -48.83
C SER A 22 -16.33 51.09 -48.76
N SER A 23 -15.26 51.38 -49.51
CA SER A 23 -14.29 50.36 -49.97
C SER A 23 -12.85 50.50 -49.44
N LEU A 24 -12.07 49.42 -49.64
CA LEU A 24 -10.59 49.27 -49.53
C LEU A 24 -10.00 49.10 -48.11
N GLY A 25 -9.23 48.01 -47.92
CA GLY A 25 -8.44 47.71 -46.71
C GLY A 25 -8.55 46.26 -46.22
N PRO A 26 -7.66 45.33 -46.61
CA PRO A 26 -7.78 43.91 -46.28
C PRO A 26 -6.99 43.50 -45.02
N THR A 27 -7.66 43.40 -43.87
CA THR A 27 -7.18 42.58 -42.73
C THR A 27 -8.36 41.99 -41.96
N ARG A 28 -9.08 41.04 -42.58
CA ARG A 28 -10.04 40.20 -41.85
C ARG A 28 -9.26 39.19 -41.02
N ILE A 29 -9.05 39.53 -39.75
CA ILE A 29 -8.80 38.52 -38.70
C ILE A 29 -10.00 37.56 -38.77
N CYS A 30 -9.74 36.25 -38.85
CA CYS A 30 -10.81 35.27 -38.83
C CYS A 30 -11.52 35.34 -37.47
N THR A 31 -12.84 35.48 -37.47
CA THR A 31 -13.62 35.52 -36.23
C THR A 31 -13.41 34.23 -35.44
N GLU A 32 -13.02 34.35 -34.18
CA GLU A 32 -12.84 33.21 -33.28
C GLU A 32 -14.12 32.38 -33.24
N GLN A 33 -14.04 31.14 -33.72
CA GLN A 33 -15.10 30.16 -33.57
C GLN A 33 -15.01 29.64 -32.12
N GLU A 34 -15.74 30.28 -31.20
CA GLU A 34 -15.66 29.99 -29.77
C GLU A 34 -16.06 28.53 -29.48
N ILE A 35 -15.06 27.69 -29.20
CA ILE A 35 -15.23 26.27 -28.94
C ILE A 35 -16.01 26.08 -27.64
N GLN A 36 -17.16 25.42 -27.73
CA GLN A 36 -18.09 25.25 -26.62
C GLN A 36 -17.62 24.17 -25.64
N GLU A 37 -16.72 24.55 -24.72
CA GLU A 37 -16.30 23.70 -23.60
C GLU A 37 -17.49 23.38 -22.68
N THR A 38 -17.87 22.11 -22.59
CA THR A 38 -19.04 21.67 -21.77
C THR A 38 -18.67 21.33 -20.32
N LEU A 39 -17.39 21.04 -20.06
CA LEU A 39 -16.90 20.63 -18.75
C LEU A 39 -16.90 21.80 -17.76
N ARG A 40 -17.31 21.50 -16.52
CA ARG A 40 -17.48 22.46 -15.43
C ARG A 40 -16.95 21.86 -14.13
N PRO A 41 -16.53 22.66 -13.14
CA PRO A 41 -16.09 22.16 -11.83
C PRO A 41 -17.10 21.23 -11.15
N GLU A 42 -18.41 21.47 -11.34
CA GLU A 42 -19.49 20.62 -10.79
C GLU A 42 -19.50 19.18 -11.32
N HIS A 43 -18.84 18.87 -12.43
CA HIS A 43 -18.69 17.50 -12.94
C HIS A 43 -17.60 16.71 -12.21
N PHE A 44 -16.76 17.37 -11.39
CA PHE A 44 -15.59 16.78 -10.76
C PHE A 44 -15.80 16.56 -9.26
N GLN A 45 -15.49 15.36 -8.80
CA GLN A 45 -15.40 15.00 -7.39
C GLN A 45 -14.34 13.93 -7.23
N LEU A 46 -13.29 14.23 -6.46
CA LEU A 46 -12.22 13.28 -6.15
C LEU A 46 -12.71 12.27 -5.11
N ARG A 47 -12.57 10.97 -5.42
CA ARG A 47 -12.86 9.86 -4.50
C ARG A 47 -11.88 8.71 -4.71
N LYS A 48 -11.22 8.27 -3.64
CA LYS A 48 -10.52 6.96 -3.61
C LYS A 48 -11.60 5.87 -3.60
N THR A 49 -11.52 4.92 -4.52
CA THR A 49 -12.54 3.90 -4.75
C THR A 49 -12.05 2.54 -4.26
N PHE A 50 -11.89 1.56 -5.14
CA PHE A 50 -11.55 0.19 -4.77
C PHE A 50 -10.05 0.03 -4.50
N ARG A 51 -9.70 -0.88 -3.58
CA ARG A 51 -8.32 -1.35 -3.37
C ARG A 51 -8.23 -2.83 -3.70
N HIS A 52 -7.11 -3.23 -4.29
CA HIS A 52 -6.84 -4.58 -4.76
C HIS A 52 -5.42 -5.00 -4.40
N GLY A 53 -5.16 -6.28 -4.16
CA GLY A 53 -3.88 -6.76 -3.63
C GLY A 53 -4.01 -7.33 -2.22
N PHE A 54 -2.88 -7.50 -1.54
CA PHE A 54 -2.77 -8.04 -0.17
C PHE A 54 -2.36 -6.95 0.84
N PRO A 55 -2.99 -6.84 2.03
CA PRO A 55 -2.65 -5.83 3.04
C PRO A 55 -1.15 -5.78 3.38
N TYR A 56 -0.53 -4.61 3.27
CA TYR A 56 0.93 -4.50 3.42
C TYR A 56 1.38 -4.49 4.88
N SER A 57 2.31 -5.38 5.23
CA SER A 57 2.78 -5.57 6.60
C SER A 57 1.63 -5.80 7.59
N PRO A 58 0.87 -6.91 7.44
CA PRO A 58 -0.23 -7.23 8.34
C PRO A 58 0.28 -7.60 9.74
N THR A 59 -0.59 -7.46 10.74
CA THR A 59 -0.26 -7.61 12.18
C THR A 59 -1.33 -8.32 13.00
N ALA A 60 -2.59 -8.38 12.54
CA ALA A 60 -3.68 -9.01 13.27
C ALA A 60 -4.67 -9.71 12.34
N LEU A 61 -5.30 -10.78 12.84
CA LEU A 61 -6.29 -11.60 12.14
C LEU A 61 -7.49 -11.83 13.06
N ALA A 62 -8.71 -11.80 12.51
CA ALA A 62 -9.92 -12.22 13.21
C ALA A 62 -10.94 -12.84 12.24
N TYR A 63 -11.86 -13.66 12.74
CA TYR A 63 -12.87 -14.34 11.93
C TYR A 63 -14.22 -14.41 12.68
N ASP A 64 -15.31 -14.04 12.01
CA ASP A 64 -16.67 -14.29 12.49
C ASP A 64 -17.19 -15.61 11.88
N PRO A 65 -17.42 -16.68 12.68
CA PRO A 65 -17.87 -17.96 12.17
C PRO A 65 -19.32 -18.00 11.68
N VAL A 66 -20.17 -17.06 12.12
CA VAL A 66 -21.59 -17.00 11.74
C VAL A 66 -21.77 -16.11 10.50
N GLN A 67 -21.16 -14.94 10.49
CA GLN A 67 -21.13 -14.05 9.32
C GLN A 67 -20.19 -14.55 8.21
N LYS A 68 -19.22 -15.42 8.53
CA LYS A 68 -18.16 -15.93 7.62
C LYS A 68 -17.34 -14.81 6.98
N LEU A 69 -16.98 -13.82 7.79
CA LEU A 69 -16.12 -12.69 7.43
C LEU A 69 -14.76 -12.84 8.09
N LEU A 70 -13.70 -12.52 7.35
CA LEU A 70 -12.32 -12.43 7.87
C LEU A 70 -11.90 -10.96 7.96
N ALA A 71 -11.28 -10.54 9.06
CA ALA A 71 -10.68 -9.22 9.21
C ALA A 71 -9.16 -9.32 9.33
N ILE A 72 -8.43 -8.45 8.63
CA ILE A 72 -6.98 -8.31 8.69
C ILE A 72 -6.63 -6.87 9.09
N GLY A 73 -5.76 -6.72 10.08
CA GLY A 73 -5.17 -5.43 10.49
C GLY A 73 -3.72 -5.29 10.04
N ASP A 74 -3.24 -4.06 9.82
CA ASP A 74 -1.86 -3.80 9.39
C ASP A 74 -1.10 -2.74 10.21
N LYS A 75 0.21 -2.62 9.94
CA LYS A 75 1.11 -1.63 10.59
C LYS A 75 0.77 -0.17 10.28
N SER A 76 -0.03 0.11 9.25
CA SER A 76 -0.42 1.47 8.85
C SER A 76 -1.66 2.01 9.57
N GLY A 77 -2.36 1.16 10.34
CA GLY A 77 -3.65 1.48 10.92
C GLY A 77 -4.83 1.17 9.99
N THR A 78 -4.65 0.29 9.00
CA THR A 78 -5.74 -0.20 8.13
C THR A 78 -6.40 -1.43 8.75
N VAL A 79 -7.71 -1.55 8.55
CA VAL A 79 -8.49 -2.78 8.73
C VAL A 79 -9.17 -3.13 7.42
N ARG A 80 -9.03 -4.37 6.96
CA ARG A 80 -9.70 -4.88 5.75
C ARG A 80 -10.56 -6.09 6.10
N ILE A 81 -11.82 -6.06 5.70
CA ILE A 81 -12.82 -7.10 5.97
C ILE A 81 -13.19 -7.77 4.64
N LEU A 82 -13.07 -9.10 4.60
CA LEU A 82 -13.26 -9.94 3.42
C LEU A 82 -14.41 -10.93 3.66
N GLY A 83 -15.31 -11.06 2.69
CA GLY A 83 -16.36 -12.06 2.64
C GLY A 83 -16.26 -12.93 1.38
N ARG A 84 -17.39 -13.26 0.77
CA ARG A 84 -17.44 -13.82 -0.60
C ARG A 84 -16.90 -12.83 -1.63
N PHE A 85 -16.56 -13.32 -2.83
CA PHE A 85 -16.13 -12.47 -3.94
C PHE A 85 -17.03 -11.24 -4.14
N GLY A 86 -16.41 -10.05 -4.16
CA GLY A 86 -17.09 -8.75 -4.23
C GLY A 86 -17.38 -8.09 -2.86
N VAL A 87 -17.33 -8.84 -1.77
CA VAL A 87 -17.43 -8.33 -0.39
C VAL A 87 -16.01 -8.05 0.13
N ASP A 88 -15.46 -6.89 -0.24
CA ASP A 88 -14.16 -6.38 0.23
C ASP A 88 -14.35 -4.95 0.75
N ALA A 89 -14.07 -4.73 2.04
CA ALA A 89 -14.19 -3.42 2.67
C ALA A 89 -12.89 -3.01 3.35
N HIS A 90 -12.32 -1.91 2.90
CA HIS A 90 -11.08 -1.30 3.40
C HIS A 90 -11.41 -0.01 4.18
N VAL A 91 -10.93 0.08 5.42
CA VAL A 91 -11.05 1.27 6.28
C VAL A 91 -9.73 1.54 7.00
N LYS A 92 -9.51 2.78 7.43
CA LYS A 92 -8.29 3.19 8.15
C LYS A 92 -8.64 3.97 9.42
N HIS A 93 -7.87 3.76 10.48
CA HIS A 93 -7.86 4.63 11.66
C HIS A 93 -7.31 6.03 11.32
N GLU A 94 -7.83 7.05 11.99
CA GLU A 94 -7.49 8.46 11.76
C GLU A 94 -6.83 9.10 13.00
N GLY A 95 -6.10 10.19 12.80
CA GLY A 95 -5.47 10.95 13.90
C GLY A 95 -4.33 10.20 14.59
N GLU A 96 -4.25 10.29 15.92
CA GLU A 96 -3.22 9.61 16.74
C GLU A 96 -3.20 8.09 16.53
N SER A 97 -4.36 7.48 16.28
CA SER A 97 -4.53 6.04 16.17
C SER A 97 -4.28 5.50 14.76
N ALA A 98 -3.79 6.32 13.82
CA ALA A 98 -3.35 5.91 12.48
C ALA A 98 -2.00 5.15 12.52
N CYS A 99 -1.94 4.12 13.36
CA CYS A 99 -0.79 3.30 13.71
C CYS A 99 -1.20 1.81 13.77
N ALA A 100 -0.23 0.91 13.91
CA ALA A 100 -0.43 -0.54 13.81
C ALA A 100 -1.65 -1.09 14.57
N VAL A 101 -2.46 -1.91 13.87
CA VAL A 101 -3.57 -2.65 14.47
C VAL A 101 -3.02 -3.95 15.06
N ASN A 102 -2.91 -4.00 16.38
CA ASN A 102 -2.25 -5.10 17.10
C ASN A 102 -3.19 -6.29 17.38
N LEU A 103 -4.49 -6.03 17.61
CA LEU A 103 -5.50 -7.05 17.92
C LEU A 103 -6.83 -6.69 17.25
N ILE A 104 -7.60 -7.70 16.86
CA ILE A 104 -8.97 -7.57 16.33
C ILE A 104 -9.83 -8.66 17.00
N GLU A 105 -11.05 -8.33 17.40
CA GLU A 105 -12.05 -9.26 17.92
C GLU A 105 -13.43 -8.95 17.31
N PHE A 106 -14.16 -9.97 16.85
CA PHE A 106 -15.52 -9.79 16.32
C PHE A 106 -16.57 -9.88 17.44
N LEU A 107 -17.56 -9.00 17.44
CA LEU A 107 -18.82 -9.28 18.13
C LEU A 107 -19.59 -10.23 17.21
N VAL A 108 -19.38 -11.54 17.39
CA VAL A 108 -19.92 -12.60 16.52
C VAL A 108 -21.40 -12.39 16.24
N ASN A 109 -21.75 -12.24 14.96
CA ASN A 109 -23.09 -12.00 14.45
C ASN A 109 -23.78 -10.68 14.86
N GLU A 110 -23.08 -9.73 15.52
CA GLU A 110 -23.64 -8.41 15.92
C GLU A 110 -23.19 -7.27 14.99
N GLY A 111 -22.76 -7.59 13.76
CA GLY A 111 -22.39 -6.65 12.70
C GLY A 111 -21.38 -5.56 13.12
N SER A 112 -20.51 -5.90 14.07
CA SER A 112 -19.56 -5.00 14.75
C SER A 112 -18.28 -5.74 15.14
N LEU A 113 -17.14 -5.04 15.24
CA LEU A 113 -15.86 -5.58 15.70
C LEU A 113 -15.10 -4.56 16.55
N VAL A 114 -14.17 -5.03 17.38
CA VAL A 114 -13.25 -4.19 18.16
C VAL A 114 -11.85 -4.34 17.60
N THR A 115 -11.11 -3.24 17.47
CA THR A 115 -9.66 -3.27 17.25
C THR A 115 -8.90 -2.61 18.39
N ALA A 116 -7.68 -3.09 18.67
CA ALA A 116 -6.71 -2.43 19.52
C ALA A 116 -5.54 -1.92 18.68
N THR A 117 -5.24 -0.62 18.77
CA THR A 117 -4.13 0.01 18.04
C THR A 117 -2.90 0.23 18.94
N ALA A 118 -1.74 0.44 18.33
CA ALA A 118 -0.45 0.59 19.02
C ALA A 118 -0.30 1.86 19.88
N ASP A 119 -1.29 2.77 19.89
CA ASP A 119 -1.37 3.91 20.83
C ASP A 119 -2.20 3.59 22.10
N ASP A 120 -2.50 2.30 22.33
CA ASP A 120 -3.34 1.75 23.39
C ASP A 120 -4.83 2.19 23.33
N THR A 121 -5.32 2.52 22.14
CA THR A 121 -6.75 2.80 21.92
C THR A 121 -7.50 1.58 21.40
N LEU A 122 -8.54 1.19 22.16
CA LEU A 122 -9.60 0.33 21.63
C LEU A 122 -10.56 1.15 20.77
N HIS A 123 -11.07 0.57 19.69
CA HIS A 123 -12.10 1.17 18.84
C HIS A 123 -13.19 0.16 18.51
N LEU A 124 -14.46 0.54 18.74
CA LEU A 124 -15.62 -0.21 18.29
C LEU A 124 -15.99 0.24 16.87
N TRP A 125 -15.83 -0.66 15.91
CA TRP A 125 -16.28 -0.52 14.54
C TRP A 125 -17.65 -1.17 14.36
N ASN A 126 -18.55 -0.51 13.62
CA ASN A 126 -19.80 -1.10 13.15
C ASN A 126 -19.79 -1.19 11.62
N PHE A 127 -20.25 -2.31 11.08
CA PHE A 127 -20.25 -2.63 9.64
C PHE A 127 -21.63 -3.01 9.09
N HIS A 128 -22.71 -2.60 9.77
CA HIS A 128 -24.07 -2.67 9.22
C HIS A 128 -24.26 -1.78 7.97
N THR A 129 -23.40 -0.77 7.77
CA THR A 129 -23.30 -0.05 6.49
C THR A 129 -22.12 -0.55 5.68
N LYS A 130 -22.28 -0.64 4.34
CA LYS A 130 -21.27 -1.06 3.35
C LYS A 130 -19.85 -0.48 3.53
N ILE A 131 -19.74 0.68 4.17
CA ILE A 131 -18.48 1.25 4.65
C ILE A 131 -18.48 1.19 6.18
N PRO A 132 -17.61 0.39 6.82
CA PRO A 132 -17.46 0.33 8.28
C PRO A 132 -17.09 1.69 8.91
N LYS A 133 -17.50 1.92 10.15
CA LYS A 133 -17.25 3.19 10.88
C LYS A 133 -16.94 2.97 12.35
N VAL A 134 -16.01 3.74 12.90
CA VAL A 134 -15.77 3.82 14.35
C VAL A 134 -16.95 4.52 15.03
N VAL A 135 -17.56 3.86 16.02
CA VAL A 135 -18.71 4.37 16.79
C VAL A 135 -18.26 4.91 18.15
N GLN A 136 -17.35 4.22 18.83
CA GLN A 136 -16.78 4.61 20.12
C GLN A 136 -15.30 4.21 20.19
N SER A 137 -14.49 4.94 20.96
CA SER A 137 -13.10 4.57 21.25
C SER A 137 -12.79 4.70 22.75
N LEU A 138 -11.83 3.94 23.25
CA LEU A 138 -11.44 3.89 24.67
C LEU A 138 -9.92 3.78 24.76
N LYS A 139 -9.26 4.92 25.03
CA LYS A 139 -7.79 5.02 25.10
C LYS A 139 -7.31 4.67 26.51
N PHE A 140 -6.60 3.56 26.64
CA PHE A 140 -5.98 3.15 27.90
C PHE A 140 -4.84 4.11 28.25
N GLN A 141 -4.52 4.19 29.54
CA GLN A 141 -3.55 5.14 30.09
C GLN A 141 -2.59 4.42 31.03
N ARG A 142 -1.30 4.46 30.67
CA ARG A 142 -0.20 3.90 31.46
C ARG A 142 -0.23 2.37 31.61
N GLU A 143 -1.05 1.65 30.84
CA GLU A 143 -1.08 0.19 30.75
C GLU A 143 -1.26 -0.22 29.30
N ARG A 144 -0.26 -0.89 28.74
CA ARG A 144 -0.26 -1.35 27.36
C ARG A 144 -1.16 -2.56 27.19
N ILE A 145 -1.96 -2.58 26.13
CA ILE A 145 -2.89 -3.68 25.81
C ILE A 145 -2.09 -4.83 25.18
N THR A 146 -2.27 -6.05 25.69
CA THR A 146 -1.52 -7.24 25.24
C THR A 146 -2.39 -8.42 24.83
N HIS A 147 -3.65 -8.48 25.28
CA HIS A 147 -4.59 -9.53 24.88
C HIS A 147 -6.03 -9.06 24.96
N LEU A 148 -6.90 -9.58 24.11
CA LEU A 148 -8.35 -9.40 24.15
C LEU A 148 -9.03 -10.78 24.22
N HIS A 149 -10.20 -10.84 24.85
CA HIS A 149 -11.10 -11.99 24.73
C HIS A 149 -12.55 -11.55 24.87
N LEU A 150 -13.39 -11.91 23.88
CA LEU A 150 -14.84 -11.72 23.96
C LEU A 150 -15.57 -13.09 23.90
N PRO A 151 -16.16 -13.57 25.00
CA PRO A 151 -16.96 -14.79 24.98
C PRO A 151 -18.21 -14.63 24.08
N VAL A 152 -18.45 -15.61 23.19
CA VAL A 152 -19.58 -15.60 22.23
C VAL A 152 -20.93 -15.44 22.95
N GLY A 153 -21.79 -14.57 22.41
CA GLY A 153 -23.09 -14.24 23.01
C GLY A 153 -23.01 -13.35 24.25
N THR A 154 -21.86 -12.71 24.51
CA THR A 154 -21.71 -11.73 25.60
C THR A 154 -21.30 -10.36 25.08
N LYS A 155 -21.55 -9.31 25.89
CA LYS A 155 -21.16 -7.92 25.63
C LYS A 155 -20.02 -7.46 26.55
N TRP A 156 -19.23 -8.40 27.07
CA TRP A 156 -18.22 -8.18 28.11
C TRP A 156 -16.84 -8.59 27.61
N LEU A 157 -16.10 -7.61 27.09
CA LEU A 157 -14.74 -7.77 26.58
C LEU A 157 -13.74 -7.76 27.73
N TYR A 158 -12.91 -8.79 27.83
CA TYR A 158 -11.78 -8.81 28.77
C TYR A 158 -10.52 -8.26 28.08
N VAL A 159 -9.78 -7.41 28.79
CA VAL A 159 -8.60 -6.70 28.28
C VAL A 159 -7.39 -7.00 29.17
N GLY A 160 -6.46 -7.80 28.66
CA GLY A 160 -5.20 -8.12 29.31
C GLY A 160 -4.14 -7.05 29.05
N THR A 161 -3.32 -6.76 30.06
CA THR A 161 -2.27 -5.73 29.96
C THR A 161 -0.86 -6.23 30.26
N GLU A 162 0.13 -5.46 29.80
CA GLU A 162 1.56 -5.66 30.06
C GLU A 162 1.90 -5.70 31.57
N LYS A 163 1.07 -5.10 32.44
CA LYS A 163 1.25 -5.17 33.89
C LYS A 163 0.62 -6.42 34.54
N GLY A 164 0.12 -7.37 33.76
CA GLY A 164 -0.56 -8.56 34.28
C GLY A 164 -1.99 -8.29 34.79
N ASN A 165 -2.53 -7.10 34.60
CA ASN A 165 -3.91 -6.80 35.00
C ASN A 165 -4.89 -7.26 33.91
N THR A 166 -6.07 -7.74 34.31
CA THR A 166 -7.20 -7.93 33.41
C THR A 166 -8.30 -6.95 33.79
N HIS A 167 -8.61 -6.03 32.88
CA HIS A 167 -9.75 -5.12 32.98
C HIS A 167 -10.93 -5.66 32.18
N ILE A 168 -12.14 -5.19 32.49
CA ILE A 168 -13.37 -5.62 31.82
C ILE A 168 -14.06 -4.39 31.21
N VAL A 169 -14.47 -4.47 29.95
CA VAL A 169 -15.13 -3.40 29.18
C VAL A 169 -16.49 -3.88 28.68
N HIS A 170 -17.54 -3.09 28.90
CA HIS A 170 -18.84 -3.34 28.28
C HIS A 170 -18.87 -2.82 26.85
N ALA A 171 -19.26 -3.65 25.88
CA ALA A 171 -19.14 -3.35 24.45
C ALA A 171 -20.08 -2.22 24.00
N ASP A 172 -21.39 -2.29 24.29
CA ASP A 172 -22.41 -1.35 23.77
C ASP A 172 -22.31 0.08 24.36
N SER A 173 -21.58 0.26 25.45
CA SER A 173 -21.31 1.57 26.07
C SER A 173 -19.85 2.00 25.96
N PHE A 174 -18.96 1.05 25.62
CA PHE A 174 -17.50 1.20 25.62
C PHE A 174 -16.94 1.76 26.94
N SER A 175 -17.50 1.26 28.05
CA SER A 175 -17.20 1.69 29.41
C SER A 175 -16.48 0.61 30.21
N LEU A 176 -15.41 0.99 30.91
CA LEU A 176 -14.68 0.14 31.84
C LEU A 176 -15.56 -0.23 33.06
N SER A 177 -15.48 -1.47 33.51
CA SER A 177 -16.13 -2.00 34.72
C SER A 177 -15.39 -1.59 36.00
N GLY A 178 -16.08 -1.60 37.15
CA GLY A 178 -15.43 -1.57 38.47
C GLY A 178 -14.73 -2.90 38.81
N TYR A 179 -15.03 -3.98 38.09
CA TYR A 179 -14.38 -5.27 38.24
C TYR A 179 -13.01 -5.30 37.53
N ILE A 180 -11.93 -5.50 38.29
CA ILE A 180 -10.55 -5.60 37.79
C ILE A 180 -9.83 -6.77 38.47
N ILE A 181 -9.29 -7.69 37.68
CA ILE A 181 -8.41 -8.76 38.18
C ILE A 181 -6.99 -8.20 38.21
N ASN A 182 -6.45 -8.06 39.42
CA ASN A 182 -5.11 -7.53 39.63
C ASN A 182 -4.12 -8.71 39.73
N TRP A 183 -2.97 -8.63 39.06
CA TRP A 183 -1.99 -9.73 39.03
C TRP A 183 -1.60 -10.22 40.42
N ASN A 184 -1.47 -9.31 41.39
CA ASN A 184 -1.05 -9.63 42.77
C ASN A 184 -2.12 -10.38 43.60
N LYS A 185 -3.38 -10.42 43.14
CA LYS A 185 -4.42 -11.33 43.64
C LYS A 185 -4.49 -12.62 42.83
N ALA A 186 -4.21 -12.51 41.52
CA ALA A 186 -4.20 -13.64 40.61
C ALA A 186 -3.04 -14.61 40.86
N ILE A 187 -1.85 -14.15 41.28
CA ILE A 187 -0.70 -15.00 41.63
C ILE A 187 -0.67 -15.42 43.11
N ASP A 188 0.27 -16.30 43.48
CA ASP A 188 0.48 -16.77 44.85
C ASP A 188 0.97 -15.61 45.75
N PRO A 189 0.28 -15.27 46.87
CA PRO A 189 0.69 -14.19 47.76
C PRO A 189 2.10 -14.31 48.37
N ILE A 190 2.69 -15.51 48.38
CA ILE A 190 4.05 -15.76 48.87
C ILE A 190 5.09 -15.29 47.81
N ARG A 191 4.73 -15.28 46.52
CA ARG A 191 5.60 -14.84 45.43
C ARG A 191 5.57 -13.32 45.27
N LYS A 192 6.70 -12.67 45.58
CA LYS A 192 6.91 -11.23 45.38
C LYS A 192 7.33 -10.83 43.95
N THR A 193 7.51 -11.81 43.06
CA THR A 193 7.92 -11.62 41.66
C THR A 193 6.72 -11.32 40.77
N HIS A 194 6.80 -10.25 39.97
CA HIS A 194 5.79 -9.91 38.96
C HIS A 194 5.71 -11.02 37.90
N PRO A 195 4.50 -11.41 37.41
CA PRO A 195 4.33 -12.53 36.48
C PRO A 195 4.55 -12.19 35.00
N GLY A 196 4.83 -10.92 34.67
CA GLY A 196 4.92 -10.42 33.30
C GLY A 196 3.57 -10.02 32.72
N ALA A 197 3.51 -9.87 31.40
CA ALA A 197 2.29 -9.50 30.68
C ALA A 197 1.19 -10.58 30.77
N VAL A 198 -0.08 -10.17 30.61
CA VAL A 198 -1.15 -11.11 30.26
C VAL A 198 -0.96 -11.51 28.79
N VAL A 199 -0.69 -12.79 28.54
CA VAL A 199 -0.50 -13.35 27.19
C VAL A 199 -1.69 -14.17 26.71
N HIS A 200 -2.60 -14.56 27.60
CA HIS A 200 -3.79 -15.35 27.26
C HIS A 200 -4.97 -15.08 28.20
N LEU A 201 -6.18 -14.97 27.64
CA LEU A 201 -7.45 -14.93 28.36
C LEU A 201 -8.48 -15.84 27.67
N SER A 202 -9.19 -16.68 28.44
CA SER A 202 -10.33 -17.45 27.91
C SER A 202 -11.23 -18.03 29.00
N ASP A 203 -12.54 -17.87 28.86
CA ASP A 203 -13.52 -18.55 29.73
C ASP A 203 -13.46 -20.08 29.57
N ASN A 204 -13.74 -20.82 30.65
CA ASN A 204 -13.88 -22.28 30.59
C ASN A 204 -15.15 -22.65 29.79
N PRO A 205 -15.05 -23.53 28.77
CA PRO A 205 -16.20 -23.92 27.95
C PRO A 205 -17.43 -24.46 28.72
N LEU A 206 -17.24 -25.17 29.84
CA LEU A 206 -18.34 -25.81 30.60
C LEU A 206 -18.65 -25.15 31.97
N ASP A 207 -17.93 -24.10 32.34
CA ASP A 207 -18.24 -23.26 33.51
C ASP A 207 -17.91 -21.78 33.23
N PRO A 208 -18.90 -20.97 32.78
CA PRO A 208 -18.69 -19.55 32.48
C PRO A 208 -18.38 -18.69 33.71
N ASN A 209 -18.30 -19.25 34.93
CA ASN A 209 -17.77 -18.55 36.11
C ASN A 209 -16.23 -18.58 36.19
N LYS A 210 -15.54 -19.37 35.36
CA LYS A 210 -14.09 -19.61 35.46
C LYS A 210 -13.35 -19.01 34.26
N LEU A 211 -12.48 -18.04 34.53
CA LEU A 211 -11.60 -17.42 33.53
C LEU A 211 -10.18 -17.99 33.67
N LEU A 212 -9.61 -18.52 32.59
CA LEU A 212 -8.19 -18.88 32.53
C LEU A 212 -7.37 -17.65 32.13
N ILE A 213 -6.38 -17.31 32.96
CA ILE A 213 -5.43 -16.22 32.74
C ILE A 213 -4.03 -16.83 32.60
N GLY A 214 -3.39 -16.58 31.45
CA GLY A 214 -2.01 -16.95 31.18
C GLY A 214 -1.08 -15.74 31.26
N PHE A 215 0.04 -15.90 31.95
CA PHE A 215 1.07 -14.88 32.10
C PHE A 215 2.38 -15.29 31.42
N GLU A 216 3.07 -14.31 30.85
CA GLU A 216 4.36 -14.42 30.14
C GLU A 216 5.39 -15.33 30.83
N THR A 217 5.55 -15.23 32.17
CA THR A 217 6.49 -16.06 32.96
C THR A 217 6.09 -17.54 33.13
N GLY A 218 5.17 -18.07 32.34
CA GLY A 218 4.70 -19.45 32.44
C GLY A 218 3.67 -19.70 33.54
N GLN A 219 3.21 -18.65 34.25
CA GLN A 219 2.20 -18.75 35.31
C GLN A 219 0.79 -18.82 34.71
N LEU A 220 -0.04 -19.73 35.25
CA LEU A 220 -1.39 -20.03 34.76
C LEU A 220 -2.36 -20.04 35.94
N VAL A 221 -3.50 -19.36 35.79
CA VAL A 221 -4.46 -19.13 36.88
C VAL A 221 -5.88 -19.39 36.40
N LEU A 222 -6.60 -20.27 37.07
CA LEU A 222 -8.06 -20.37 36.94
C LEU A 222 -8.69 -19.46 37.99
N TRP A 223 -9.36 -18.40 37.55
CA TRP A 223 -9.96 -17.37 38.39
C TRP A 223 -11.47 -17.57 38.50
N ASP A 224 -11.98 -17.62 39.74
CA ASP A 224 -13.41 -17.66 40.02
C ASP A 224 -13.98 -16.23 39.99
N MET A 225 -14.84 -15.96 39.01
CA MET A 225 -15.30 -14.60 38.76
C MET A 225 -16.29 -14.10 39.83
N ARG A 226 -17.25 -14.93 40.27
CA ARG A 226 -18.14 -14.61 41.41
C ARG A 226 -17.36 -14.50 42.73
N GLY A 227 -16.44 -15.44 42.99
CA GLY A 227 -15.62 -15.49 44.22
C GLY A 227 -14.53 -14.42 44.31
N LYS A 228 -14.13 -13.84 43.18
CA LYS A 228 -13.04 -12.84 43.04
C LYS A 228 -11.71 -13.35 43.60
N CYS A 229 -11.40 -14.63 43.35
CA CYS A 229 -10.21 -15.32 43.83
C CYS A 229 -9.67 -16.32 42.80
N ALA A 230 -8.38 -16.66 42.91
CA ALA A 230 -7.78 -17.74 42.14
C ALA A 230 -8.08 -19.10 42.80
N GLU A 231 -8.67 -20.02 42.04
CA GLU A 231 -9.05 -21.37 42.49
C GLU A 231 -7.94 -22.39 42.21
N LEU A 232 -7.46 -22.44 40.97
CA LEU A 232 -6.35 -23.30 40.55
C LEU A 232 -5.18 -22.48 40.01
N ARG A 233 -3.99 -23.02 40.20
CA ARG A 233 -2.70 -22.34 39.98
C ARG A 233 -1.72 -23.37 39.41
N TRP A 234 -1.15 -23.08 38.25
CA TRP A 234 -0.11 -23.89 37.64
C TRP A 234 1.06 -23.01 37.19
N ILE A 235 2.19 -23.65 36.91
CA ILE A 235 3.41 -22.98 36.46
C ILE A 235 4.19 -23.88 35.51
N SER A 236 4.40 -23.43 34.28
CA SER A 236 5.43 -23.98 33.39
C SER A 236 6.82 -23.52 33.86
N GLN A 237 7.86 -24.26 33.51
CA GLN A 237 9.24 -23.78 33.69
C GLN A 237 9.60 -22.72 32.63
N GLU A 238 8.97 -22.81 31.46
CA GLU A 238 9.28 -21.99 30.29
C GLU A 238 8.20 -20.92 30.05
N PRO A 239 8.59 -19.75 29.50
CA PRO A 239 7.66 -18.70 29.09
C PRO A 239 6.45 -19.20 28.29
N LEU A 240 5.29 -18.59 28.53
CA LEU A 240 4.03 -18.93 27.89
C LEU A 240 3.81 -18.03 26.67
N LEU A 241 3.47 -18.64 25.52
CA LEU A 241 3.18 -17.92 24.27
C LEU A 241 1.71 -17.99 23.89
N SER A 242 1.06 -19.15 24.04
CA SER A 242 -0.34 -19.35 23.70
C SER A 242 -0.99 -20.48 24.50
N CYS A 243 -2.32 -20.50 24.56
CA CYS A 243 -3.11 -21.54 25.20
C CYS A 243 -4.39 -21.84 24.42
N SER A 244 -4.89 -23.08 24.51
CA SER A 244 -6.19 -23.47 23.97
C SER A 244 -6.92 -24.46 24.89
N TRP A 245 -8.21 -24.22 25.11
CA TRP A 245 -9.09 -25.12 25.85
C TRP A 245 -9.48 -26.34 25.01
N HIS A 246 -9.61 -27.51 25.65
CA HIS A 246 -10.42 -28.59 25.08
C HIS A 246 -11.91 -28.30 25.31
N HIS A 247 -12.78 -28.67 24.36
CA HIS A 247 -14.22 -28.36 24.42
C HIS A 247 -14.92 -28.88 25.70
N GLU A 248 -14.44 -29.99 26.26
CA GLU A 248 -14.94 -30.51 27.54
C GLU A 248 -14.63 -29.63 28.77
N GLY A 249 -13.81 -28.58 28.66
CA GLY A 249 -13.42 -27.72 29.78
C GLY A 249 -12.61 -28.41 30.89
N LYS A 250 -12.28 -29.71 30.77
CA LYS A 250 -11.54 -30.51 31.77
C LYS A 250 -10.01 -30.36 31.67
N HIS A 251 -9.51 -29.89 30.53
CA HIS A 251 -8.09 -29.67 30.30
C HIS A 251 -7.85 -28.60 29.22
N PHE A 252 -6.65 -28.03 29.22
CA PHE A 252 -6.16 -27.08 28.21
C PHE A 252 -4.73 -27.43 27.80
N ILE A 253 -4.29 -26.94 26.64
CA ILE A 253 -2.91 -27.08 26.14
C ILE A 253 -2.24 -25.71 26.10
N THR A 254 -0.96 -25.62 26.45
CA THR A 254 -0.13 -24.41 26.36
C THR A 254 1.08 -24.64 25.46
N SER A 255 1.55 -23.58 24.80
CA SER A 255 2.77 -23.55 24.00
C SER A 255 3.83 -22.61 24.57
N HIS A 256 5.09 -22.95 24.34
CA HIS A 256 6.24 -22.36 25.04
C HIS A 256 7.41 -22.01 24.10
N SER A 257 8.32 -21.18 24.62
CA SER A 257 9.50 -20.68 23.89
C SER A 257 10.56 -21.73 23.55
N ASP A 258 10.57 -22.86 24.25
CA ASP A 258 11.44 -24.03 24.01
C ASP A 258 10.91 -24.97 22.91
N GLY A 259 9.74 -24.68 22.35
CA GLY A 259 9.05 -25.54 21.40
C GLY A 259 8.26 -26.70 22.03
N SER A 260 8.04 -26.68 23.36
CA SER A 260 7.19 -27.67 24.03
C SER A 260 5.70 -27.33 23.95
N LEU A 261 4.87 -28.39 23.97
CA LEU A 261 3.45 -28.33 24.28
C LEU A 261 3.19 -29.01 25.64
N CYS A 262 2.42 -28.37 26.49
CA CYS A 262 2.03 -28.88 27.81
C CYS A 262 0.51 -29.03 27.93
N THR A 263 0.02 -30.20 28.31
CA THR A 263 -1.41 -30.43 28.60
C THR A 263 -1.68 -30.36 30.10
N TRP A 264 -2.57 -29.47 30.53
CA TRP A 264 -2.90 -29.21 31.93
C TRP A 264 -4.33 -29.64 32.27
N PRO A 265 -4.53 -30.54 33.25
CA PRO A 265 -5.87 -30.96 33.69
C PRO A 265 -6.43 -30.04 34.78
N LEU A 266 -7.77 -29.99 34.93
CA LEU A 266 -8.44 -29.27 36.02
C LEU A 266 -8.38 -30.05 37.35
N LYS A 267 -7.15 -30.21 37.83
CA LYS A 267 -6.77 -30.64 39.17
C LYS A 267 -5.44 -29.98 39.51
N LEU A 268 -5.24 -29.62 40.78
CA LEU A 268 -3.98 -29.02 41.21
C LEU A 268 -2.85 -30.05 41.04
N SER A 269 -1.88 -29.73 40.19
CA SER A 269 -0.77 -30.62 39.83
C SER A 269 0.51 -29.81 39.62
N PRO A 270 1.65 -30.18 40.25
CA PRO A 270 2.91 -29.45 40.11
C PRO A 270 3.61 -29.68 38.76
N LYS A 271 3.05 -30.55 37.90
CA LYS A 271 3.51 -30.85 36.54
C LYS A 271 2.30 -31.00 35.61
N PRO A 272 2.46 -30.72 34.30
CA PRO A 272 1.42 -31.03 33.32
C PRO A 272 1.20 -32.54 33.19
N LEU A 273 0.06 -32.95 32.64
CA LEU A 273 -0.28 -34.34 32.33
C LEU A 273 0.56 -34.90 31.16
N VAL A 274 0.83 -34.04 30.18
CA VAL A 274 1.71 -34.30 29.04
C VAL A 274 2.63 -33.09 28.91
N HIS A 275 3.92 -33.34 28.71
CA HIS A 275 4.91 -32.34 28.29
C HIS A 275 5.71 -32.99 27.17
N GLY A 276 5.70 -32.41 25.98
CA GLY A 276 6.31 -33.01 24.80
C GLY A 276 6.72 -31.99 23.75
N PHE A 277 7.72 -32.36 22.95
CA PHE A 277 8.28 -31.57 21.86
C PHE A 277 7.86 -32.25 20.55
N PRO A 278 6.82 -31.77 19.84
CA PRO A 278 6.18 -32.55 18.77
C PRO A 278 7.09 -32.96 17.61
N HIS A 279 8.14 -32.17 17.35
CA HIS A 279 9.08 -32.38 16.25
C HIS A 279 10.48 -32.83 16.67
N ALA A 280 10.80 -32.78 17.97
CA ALA A 280 12.12 -33.15 18.45
C ALA A 280 12.35 -34.66 18.33
N LYS A 281 13.55 -35.03 17.90
CA LYS A 281 13.99 -36.43 17.92
C LYS A 281 14.92 -36.65 19.10
N THR A 282 14.92 -37.87 19.64
CA THR A 282 15.88 -38.29 20.66
C THR A 282 17.13 -38.80 19.96
N ASN A 283 18.28 -38.17 20.21
CA ASN A 283 19.57 -38.62 19.71
C ASN A 283 20.01 -39.93 20.37
N LYS A 284 21.04 -40.58 19.82
CA LYS A 284 21.57 -41.88 20.30
C LYS A 284 21.93 -41.86 21.80
N ASP A 285 22.36 -40.69 22.29
CA ASP A 285 22.78 -40.45 23.69
C ASP A 285 21.60 -40.10 24.63
N GLY A 286 20.34 -40.26 24.17
CA GLY A 286 19.14 -39.98 24.95
C GLY A 286 18.76 -38.50 25.05
N LYS A 287 19.58 -37.58 24.52
CA LYS A 287 19.29 -36.14 24.51
C LYS A 287 18.22 -35.80 23.46
N ILE A 288 17.23 -34.99 23.85
CA ILE A 288 16.20 -34.43 22.95
C ILE A 288 16.80 -33.27 22.14
N GLU A 289 16.47 -33.19 20.86
CA GLU A 289 16.84 -32.08 19.97
C GLU A 289 16.15 -30.76 20.38
N ALA A 290 16.90 -29.66 20.41
CA ALA A 290 16.36 -28.33 20.70
C ALA A 290 15.40 -27.89 19.58
N CYS A 291 14.28 -27.26 19.97
CA CYS A 291 13.26 -26.77 19.05
C CYS A 291 13.09 -25.25 19.16
N ASN A 292 12.67 -24.65 18.05
CA ASN A 292 12.23 -23.26 18.02
C ASN A 292 10.85 -23.14 18.69
N ALA A 293 10.56 -21.97 19.27
CA ALA A 293 9.29 -21.66 19.93
C ALA A 293 8.03 -22.08 19.14
N ILE A 294 6.98 -22.48 19.85
CA ILE A 294 5.63 -22.64 19.28
C ILE A 294 4.80 -21.41 19.64
N GLN A 295 4.54 -20.56 18.64
CA GLN A 295 4.01 -19.21 18.85
C GLN A 295 2.51 -19.21 19.21
N LYS A 296 1.71 -19.97 18.46
CA LYS A 296 0.27 -20.15 18.71
C LYS A 296 -0.13 -21.61 18.63
N VAL A 297 -1.08 -22.03 19.47
CA VAL A 297 -1.68 -23.37 19.46
C VAL A 297 -3.21 -23.27 19.57
N GLU A 298 -3.92 -24.04 18.76
CA GLU A 298 -5.36 -24.27 18.86
C GLU A 298 -5.68 -25.76 18.99
N VAL A 299 -6.69 -26.09 19.80
CA VAL A 299 -7.20 -27.46 19.96
C VAL A 299 -8.69 -27.48 19.60
N LYS A 300 -9.07 -28.32 18.65
CA LYS A 300 -10.46 -28.52 18.20
C LYS A 300 -10.79 -30.01 18.09
N THR A 301 -12.08 -30.36 18.16
CA THR A 301 -12.54 -31.76 18.07
C THR A 301 -13.69 -31.91 17.08
N ASN A 302 -13.69 -32.96 16.26
CA ASN A 302 -14.79 -33.28 15.33
C ASN A 302 -15.83 -34.23 15.97
N ARG A 303 -16.98 -34.47 15.31
CA ARG A 303 -18.03 -35.37 15.83
C ARG A 303 -17.63 -36.85 15.82
N LEU A 304 -16.48 -37.21 15.22
CA LEU A 304 -15.86 -38.53 15.32
C LEU A 304 -15.00 -38.70 16.60
N GLY A 305 -14.83 -37.62 17.38
CA GLY A 305 -14.01 -37.60 18.60
C GLY A 305 -12.51 -37.44 18.35
N GLU A 306 -12.11 -37.04 17.14
CA GLU A 306 -10.72 -36.83 16.77
C GLU A 306 -10.26 -35.43 17.20
N GLN A 307 -9.22 -35.39 18.04
CA GLN A 307 -8.62 -34.13 18.51
C GLN A 307 -7.56 -33.65 17.51
N PHE A 308 -7.77 -32.45 16.97
CA PHE A 308 -6.83 -31.70 16.16
C PHE A 308 -6.10 -30.70 17.06
N THR A 309 -4.78 -30.84 17.17
CA THR A 309 -3.90 -29.82 17.75
C THR A 309 -3.15 -29.14 16.60
N ILE A 310 -3.44 -27.87 16.36
CA ILE A 310 -2.88 -27.10 15.24
C ILE A 310 -1.99 -26.01 15.82
N PHE A 311 -0.76 -25.86 15.35
CA PHE A 311 0.20 -24.91 15.92
C PHE A 311 1.23 -24.38 14.91
N SER A 312 1.81 -23.21 15.22
CA SER A 312 2.84 -22.55 14.39
C SER A 312 4.23 -22.64 15.03
N GLY A 313 5.25 -23.05 14.26
CA GLY A 313 6.62 -23.22 14.74
C GLY A 313 6.93 -24.61 15.32
N GLY A 314 7.80 -24.67 16.34
CA GLY A 314 8.19 -25.94 16.98
C GLY A 314 9.30 -26.75 16.28
N LEU A 315 9.85 -26.28 15.16
CA LEU A 315 10.81 -27.06 14.36
C LEU A 315 12.20 -27.18 15.02
N PRO A 316 12.95 -28.29 14.80
CA PRO A 316 14.29 -28.47 15.39
C PRO A 316 15.32 -27.44 14.90
N THR A 317 15.94 -26.74 15.85
CA THR A 317 16.78 -25.54 15.60
C THR A 317 18.01 -25.83 14.75
N GLU A 318 18.63 -27.01 14.88
CA GLU A 318 19.86 -27.38 14.16
C GLU A 318 19.63 -27.83 12.71
N LYS A 319 18.39 -28.14 12.32
CA LYS A 319 18.07 -28.78 11.01
C LYS A 319 17.29 -27.89 10.07
N CYS A 320 16.64 -26.85 10.59
CA CYS A 320 15.87 -25.90 9.80
C CYS A 320 16.69 -24.64 9.58
N SER A 321 16.49 -23.99 8.43
CA SER A 321 17.03 -22.65 8.22
C SER A 321 16.32 -21.65 9.16
N SER A 322 16.94 -20.51 9.42
CA SER A 322 16.28 -19.38 10.12
C SER A 322 15.08 -18.78 9.34
N LYS A 323 14.79 -19.28 8.13
CA LYS A 323 13.67 -18.90 7.25
C LYS A 323 12.60 -19.99 7.13
N SER A 324 12.73 -21.13 7.82
CA SER A 324 11.77 -22.24 7.72
C SER A 324 10.56 -21.97 8.61
N HIS A 325 9.44 -21.62 8.00
CA HIS A 325 8.18 -21.32 8.67
C HIS A 325 7.16 -22.42 8.42
N CYS A 326 6.32 -22.77 9.40
CA CYS A 326 5.35 -23.84 9.24
C CYS A 326 4.09 -23.69 10.09
N ILE A 327 3.03 -24.35 9.63
CA ILE A 327 1.88 -24.79 10.43
C ILE A 327 1.97 -26.31 10.58
N THR A 328 1.73 -26.83 11.77
CA THR A 328 1.62 -28.26 12.04
C THR A 328 0.18 -28.62 12.36
N VAL A 329 -0.33 -29.67 11.72
CA VAL A 329 -1.61 -30.32 12.07
C VAL A 329 -1.29 -31.67 12.70
N LEU A 330 -1.54 -31.79 14.00
CA LEU A 330 -1.42 -33.03 14.77
C LEU A 330 -2.82 -33.59 15.05
N VAL A 331 -3.17 -34.71 14.42
CA VAL A 331 -4.39 -35.47 14.72
C VAL A 331 -4.05 -36.56 15.72
N GLN A 332 -4.56 -36.45 16.94
CA GLN A 332 -4.10 -37.24 18.08
C GLN A 332 -4.21 -38.75 17.81
N GLY A 333 -3.08 -39.46 17.92
CA GLY A 333 -3.00 -40.90 17.69
C GLY A 333 -3.11 -41.34 16.22
N LYS A 334 -3.15 -40.42 15.25
CA LYS A 334 -3.27 -40.73 13.81
C LYS A 334 -2.11 -40.20 12.97
N SER A 335 -1.83 -38.91 13.01
CA SER A 335 -0.86 -38.27 12.10
C SER A 335 -0.30 -36.95 12.63
N THR A 336 0.96 -36.68 12.29
CA THR A 336 1.58 -35.35 12.41
C THR A 336 1.95 -34.88 11.01
N THR A 337 1.37 -33.78 10.54
CA THR A 337 1.68 -33.21 9.23
C THR A 337 2.23 -31.81 9.42
N VAL A 338 3.43 -31.56 8.89
CA VAL A 338 4.04 -30.24 8.83
C VAL A 338 3.80 -29.65 7.44
N LEU A 339 3.26 -28.45 7.40
CA LEU A 339 2.99 -27.67 6.19
C LEU A 339 3.95 -26.49 6.19
N GLU A 340 4.92 -26.51 5.28
CA GLU A 340 5.92 -25.42 5.12
C GLU A 340 5.28 -24.22 4.44
N MET A 341 5.58 -23.02 4.93
CA MET A 341 5.02 -21.75 4.48
C MET A 341 6.12 -20.93 3.78
N GLU A 342 5.83 -20.36 2.61
CA GLU A 342 6.82 -19.57 1.84
C GLU A 342 7.27 -18.29 2.57
N HIS A 343 6.50 -17.83 3.56
CA HIS A 343 6.67 -16.58 4.29
C HIS A 343 6.45 -16.76 5.80
N PRO A 344 6.97 -15.86 6.66
CA PRO A 344 6.71 -15.88 8.10
C PRO A 344 5.21 -15.89 8.43
N VAL A 345 4.80 -16.79 9.33
CA VAL A 345 3.44 -16.79 9.91
C VAL A 345 3.33 -15.60 10.86
N ILE A 346 2.30 -14.77 10.67
CA ILE A 346 1.92 -13.68 11.57
C ILE A 346 0.87 -14.19 12.56
N ASP A 347 -0.20 -14.81 12.04
CA ASP A 347 -1.23 -15.47 12.85
C ASP A 347 -1.95 -16.58 12.06
N PHE A 348 -2.71 -17.45 12.73
CA PHE A 348 -3.66 -18.37 12.10
C PHE A 348 -4.93 -18.54 12.93
N ILE A 349 -6.05 -18.90 12.29
CA ILE A 349 -7.33 -19.24 12.95
C ILE A 349 -7.88 -20.53 12.34
N THR A 350 -8.31 -21.47 13.17
CA THR A 350 -9.04 -22.66 12.70
C THR A 350 -10.51 -22.33 12.44
N ILE A 351 -10.99 -22.62 11.25
CA ILE A 351 -12.39 -22.42 10.83
C ILE A 351 -13.20 -23.68 11.17
N CYS A 352 -14.31 -23.48 11.88
CA CYS A 352 -15.15 -24.52 12.48
C CYS A 352 -16.63 -24.37 12.08
N GLU A 353 -17.42 -25.44 12.09
CA GLU A 353 -18.88 -25.35 11.88
C GLU A 353 -19.60 -24.73 13.08
N SER A 354 -19.21 -25.08 14.30
CA SER A 354 -19.86 -24.58 15.53
C SER A 354 -19.11 -23.37 16.10
N PRO A 355 -19.79 -22.24 16.40
CA PRO A 355 -19.17 -21.09 17.05
C PRO A 355 -18.94 -21.31 18.55
N TRP A 356 -19.50 -22.37 19.14
CA TRP A 356 -19.53 -22.61 20.57
C TRP A 356 -18.29 -23.40 21.03
N SER A 357 -17.51 -22.82 21.92
CA SER A 357 -16.29 -23.46 22.46
C SER A 357 -16.55 -24.75 23.24
N SER A 358 -17.77 -24.93 23.76
CA SER A 358 -18.25 -26.09 24.51
C SER A 358 -18.66 -27.29 23.64
N ASP A 359 -18.78 -27.09 22.34
CA ASP A 359 -19.27 -28.08 21.38
C ASP A 359 -18.13 -28.85 20.69
N LEU A 360 -18.48 -29.92 19.99
CA LEU A 360 -17.60 -30.56 19.01
C LEU A 360 -17.54 -29.66 17.77
N GLN A 361 -16.48 -28.85 17.67
CA GLN A 361 -16.47 -27.67 16.80
C GLN A 361 -16.47 -27.96 15.29
N GLU A 362 -16.06 -29.16 14.88
CA GLU A 362 -15.89 -29.55 13.46
C GLU A 362 -14.93 -28.61 12.70
N PRO A 363 -13.61 -28.71 12.94
CA PRO A 363 -12.62 -27.94 12.19
C PRO A 363 -12.54 -28.42 10.73
N TYR A 364 -12.82 -27.53 9.78
CA TYR A 364 -12.84 -27.88 8.35
C TYR A 364 -11.84 -27.11 7.49
N ALA A 365 -11.28 -26.00 7.99
CA ALA A 365 -10.20 -25.27 7.34
C ALA A 365 -9.31 -24.53 8.36
N VAL A 366 -8.15 -24.04 7.91
CA VAL A 366 -7.31 -23.07 8.64
C VAL A 366 -7.07 -21.86 7.76
N ALA A 367 -7.29 -20.66 8.27
CA ALA A 367 -6.81 -19.42 7.65
C ALA A 367 -5.47 -19.03 8.28
N VAL A 368 -4.45 -18.85 7.45
CA VAL A 368 -3.07 -18.53 7.87
C VAL A 368 -2.66 -17.20 7.26
N LEU A 369 -2.43 -16.21 8.10
CA LEU A 369 -1.92 -14.89 7.72
C LEU A 369 -0.40 -14.93 7.72
N LEU A 370 0.21 -14.80 6.55
CA LEU A 370 1.65 -14.72 6.37
C LEU A 370 2.10 -13.27 6.18
N GLN A 371 3.40 -13.01 6.25
CA GLN A 371 3.96 -11.65 6.13
C GLN A 371 3.60 -10.98 4.79
N ASN A 372 3.46 -11.74 3.70
CA ASN A 372 3.03 -11.22 2.39
C ASN A 372 1.95 -12.10 1.68
N ASP A 373 1.22 -12.97 2.38
CA ASP A 373 0.16 -13.79 1.75
C ASP A 373 -0.94 -14.23 2.74
N LEU A 374 -2.09 -14.66 2.22
CA LEU A 374 -3.20 -15.26 2.98
C LEU A 374 -3.47 -16.67 2.46
N VAL A 375 -2.95 -17.68 3.17
CA VAL A 375 -3.10 -19.09 2.79
C VAL A 375 -4.28 -19.70 3.56
N LEU A 376 -5.25 -20.27 2.84
CA LEU A 376 -6.31 -21.08 3.44
C LEU A 376 -6.08 -22.56 3.12
N ILE A 377 -6.19 -23.42 4.14
CA ILE A 377 -5.85 -24.85 4.11
C ILE A 377 -7.12 -25.67 4.38
N ASP A 378 -7.40 -26.67 3.53
CA ASP A 378 -8.52 -27.61 3.67
C ASP A 378 -8.17 -28.73 4.64
N LEU A 379 -8.88 -28.86 5.77
CA LEU A 379 -8.64 -29.92 6.75
C LEU A 379 -9.38 -31.24 6.43
N LEU A 380 -10.34 -31.21 5.50
CA LEU A 380 -11.18 -32.37 5.18
C LEU A 380 -10.62 -33.19 4.02
N THR A 381 -9.81 -32.58 3.15
CA THR A 381 -9.16 -33.28 2.03
C THR A 381 -7.77 -33.82 2.43
N THR A 382 -7.54 -35.12 2.19
CA THR A 382 -6.27 -35.79 2.48
C THR A 382 -5.08 -35.09 1.82
N GLY A 383 -4.05 -34.78 2.62
CA GLY A 383 -2.86 -34.04 2.18
C GLY A 383 -2.94 -32.53 2.41
N TYR A 384 -4.07 -32.03 2.93
CA TYR A 384 -4.31 -30.64 3.30
C TYR A 384 -4.00 -29.61 2.19
N PRO A 385 -4.64 -29.74 1.01
CA PRO A 385 -4.47 -28.79 -0.09
C PRO A 385 -5.00 -27.40 0.26
N THR A 386 -4.53 -26.37 -0.43
CA THR A 386 -4.96 -24.99 -0.21
C THR A 386 -6.20 -24.62 -1.03
N PHE A 387 -7.01 -23.68 -0.56
CA PHE A 387 -8.11 -23.11 -1.35
C PHE A 387 -7.58 -22.05 -2.33
N GLU A 388 -8.09 -22.02 -3.57
CA GLU A 388 -7.73 -20.94 -4.52
C GLU A 388 -8.48 -19.66 -4.12
N SER A 389 -7.75 -18.57 -3.87
CA SER A 389 -8.34 -17.31 -3.44
C SER A 389 -9.14 -16.65 -4.58
N PRO A 390 -10.38 -16.20 -4.35
CA PRO A 390 -11.15 -15.46 -5.34
C PRO A 390 -10.70 -13.99 -5.46
N TYR A 391 -9.79 -13.54 -4.60
CA TYR A 391 -9.24 -12.18 -4.58
C TYR A 391 -7.87 -12.13 -5.27
N SER A 392 -7.54 -10.97 -5.83
CA SER A 392 -6.22 -10.67 -6.40
C SER A 392 -5.13 -10.48 -5.32
N MET A 393 -4.94 -11.46 -4.44
CA MET A 393 -3.87 -11.42 -3.42
C MET A 393 -2.50 -11.64 -4.06
N ASP A 394 -2.44 -12.21 -5.27
CA ASP A 394 -1.20 -12.59 -5.97
C ASP A 394 -0.56 -11.44 -6.79
N ILE A 395 -1.00 -10.19 -6.68
CA ILE A 395 -0.47 -9.06 -7.48
C ILE A 395 1.07 -8.98 -7.33
N HIS A 396 1.60 -9.14 -6.12
CA HIS A 396 3.03 -9.02 -5.80
C HIS A 396 3.80 -10.35 -5.80
N GLU A 397 3.27 -11.41 -6.42
CA GLU A 397 4.02 -12.68 -6.72
C GLU A 397 5.41 -12.38 -7.34
N SER A 398 5.51 -11.27 -8.05
CA SER A 398 6.76 -10.56 -8.33
C SER A 398 6.48 -9.05 -8.23
N PRO A 399 7.43 -8.21 -7.75
CA PRO A 399 7.22 -6.78 -7.57
C PRO A 399 6.69 -6.08 -8.83
N VAL A 400 5.71 -5.20 -8.67
CA VAL A 400 5.09 -4.44 -9.77
C VAL A 400 6.00 -3.28 -10.17
N THR A 401 6.37 -3.23 -11.45
CA THR A 401 7.36 -2.28 -12.00
C THR A 401 6.74 -1.22 -12.89
N CYS A 402 5.57 -1.50 -13.49
CA CYS A 402 4.78 -0.53 -14.22
C CYS A 402 3.31 -0.95 -14.32
N CYS A 403 2.42 0.02 -14.53
CA CYS A 403 0.98 -0.17 -14.67
C CYS A 403 0.46 0.46 -15.96
N THR A 404 -0.62 -0.09 -16.52
CA THR A 404 -1.40 0.55 -17.59
C THR A 404 -2.88 0.35 -17.30
N TYR A 405 -3.68 1.42 -17.39
CA TYR A 405 -5.10 1.40 -17.07
C TYR A 405 -5.95 1.88 -18.25
N LEU A 406 -6.83 1.01 -18.74
CA LEU A 406 -7.67 1.27 -19.91
C LEU A 406 -9.16 1.15 -19.53
N ALA A 407 -9.80 2.28 -19.24
CA ALA A 407 -11.25 2.41 -19.21
C ALA A 407 -11.82 2.66 -20.61
N ASP A 408 -13.10 2.33 -20.82
CA ASP A 408 -13.78 2.39 -22.13
C ASP A 408 -13.23 1.38 -23.17
N CYS A 409 -12.81 0.19 -22.69
CA CYS A 409 -12.27 -0.88 -23.54
C CYS A 409 -13.32 -1.48 -24.51
N PRO A 410 -12.89 -1.98 -25.70
CA PRO A 410 -13.75 -2.75 -26.61
C PRO A 410 -14.42 -3.95 -25.92
N SER A 411 -15.73 -4.09 -26.09
CA SER A 411 -16.57 -5.02 -25.30
C SER A 411 -16.27 -6.51 -25.49
N ASP A 412 -15.58 -6.92 -26.56
CA ASP A 412 -15.16 -8.31 -26.77
C ASP A 412 -13.71 -8.61 -26.30
N LEU A 413 -13.00 -7.60 -25.78
CA LEU A 413 -11.60 -7.71 -25.33
C LEU A 413 -11.46 -8.56 -24.06
N VAL A 414 -12.27 -8.26 -23.04
CA VAL A 414 -12.35 -9.05 -21.79
C VAL A 414 -12.74 -10.51 -22.07
N PRO A 415 -13.83 -10.81 -22.80
CA PRO A 415 -14.15 -12.18 -23.25
C PRO A 415 -13.03 -12.85 -24.05
N ALA A 416 -12.31 -12.11 -24.91
CA ALA A 416 -11.19 -12.66 -25.66
C ALA A 416 -10.04 -13.08 -24.73
N PHE A 417 -9.66 -12.28 -23.74
CA PHE A 417 -8.58 -12.62 -22.81
C PHE A 417 -8.96 -13.80 -21.90
N TYR A 418 -10.16 -13.82 -21.31
CA TYR A 418 -10.67 -14.99 -20.56
C TYR A 418 -10.60 -16.28 -21.39
N SER A 419 -10.96 -16.23 -22.67
CA SER A 419 -11.00 -17.41 -23.55
C SER A 419 -9.65 -18.11 -23.76
N VAL A 420 -8.53 -17.40 -23.56
CA VAL A 420 -7.17 -17.95 -23.67
C VAL A 420 -6.49 -18.15 -22.31
N GLY A 421 -6.82 -17.32 -21.30
CA GLY A 421 -6.29 -17.46 -19.94
C GLY A 421 -6.69 -18.77 -19.28
N ARG A 422 -7.97 -19.16 -19.41
CA ARG A 422 -8.48 -20.41 -18.83
C ARG A 422 -7.78 -21.68 -19.34
N SER A 423 -7.31 -21.67 -20.58
CA SER A 423 -6.52 -22.78 -21.15
C SER A 423 -5.14 -22.92 -20.52
N ALA A 424 -4.59 -21.86 -19.91
CA ALA A 424 -3.33 -21.90 -19.17
C ALA A 424 -3.50 -22.20 -17.67
N SER A 425 -4.71 -22.08 -17.11
CA SER A 425 -5.02 -22.36 -15.71
C SER A 425 -5.73 -23.71 -15.48
N ASN A 426 -5.87 -24.54 -16.52
CA ASN A 426 -6.61 -25.80 -16.48
C ASN A 426 -6.02 -26.78 -15.45
N ARG A 427 -6.64 -26.81 -14.25
CA ARG A 427 -6.25 -27.57 -13.05
C ARG A 427 -4.80 -27.31 -12.61
N ARG A 428 -4.59 -26.25 -11.80
CA ARG A 428 -3.43 -26.16 -10.90
C ARG A 428 -3.46 -27.36 -9.93
N SER A 429 -2.69 -28.40 -10.22
CA SER A 429 -2.57 -29.59 -9.36
C SER A 429 -2.01 -29.20 -7.97
N GLY A 430 -2.87 -29.14 -6.95
CA GLY A 430 -2.48 -28.82 -5.58
C GLY A 430 -3.53 -28.07 -4.75
N TYR A 431 -4.52 -27.45 -5.40
CA TYR A 431 -5.62 -26.76 -4.72
C TYR A 431 -6.81 -27.70 -4.43
N SER A 432 -7.60 -27.38 -3.42
CA SER A 432 -8.85 -28.09 -3.09
C SER A 432 -9.92 -27.86 -4.17
N GLU A 433 -10.76 -28.87 -4.40
CA GLU A 433 -11.97 -28.75 -5.24
C GLU A 433 -13.18 -28.23 -4.43
N ARG A 434 -13.02 -27.91 -3.14
CA ARG A 434 -14.06 -27.33 -2.27
C ARG A 434 -14.22 -25.82 -2.49
N GLU A 435 -15.41 -25.30 -2.20
CA GLU A 435 -15.69 -23.85 -2.25
C GLU A 435 -14.87 -23.07 -1.20
N TRP A 436 -14.50 -21.83 -1.55
CA TRP A 436 -13.79 -20.89 -0.67
C TRP A 436 -14.62 -20.60 0.61
N PRO A 437 -14.07 -20.84 1.82
CA PRO A 437 -14.89 -20.95 3.04
C PRO A 437 -15.25 -19.62 3.69
N ILE A 438 -14.52 -18.53 3.39
CA ILE A 438 -14.88 -17.17 3.81
C ILE A 438 -15.88 -16.65 2.76
N ASN A 439 -17.16 -16.99 2.92
CA ASN A 439 -18.22 -16.68 1.95
C ASN A 439 -19.36 -15.79 2.50
N GLY A 440 -19.05 -15.02 3.54
CA GLY A 440 -19.92 -14.03 4.17
C GLY A 440 -20.32 -12.82 3.32
N GLY A 441 -21.31 -12.07 3.80
CA GLY A 441 -21.85 -10.88 3.13
C GLY A 441 -22.65 -11.15 1.86
N GLU A 442 -23.11 -10.10 1.20
CA GLU A 442 -23.73 -10.16 -0.13
C GLU A 442 -23.12 -9.15 -1.10
N TRP A 443 -22.99 -9.55 -2.37
CA TRP A 443 -22.60 -8.67 -3.46
C TRP A 443 -23.31 -9.10 -4.74
N GLN A 444 -23.66 -8.13 -5.57
CA GLN A 444 -24.25 -8.35 -6.89
C GLN A 444 -23.44 -7.56 -7.93
N PRO A 445 -23.09 -8.13 -9.09
CA PRO A 445 -22.37 -7.40 -10.13
C PRO A 445 -23.19 -6.23 -10.67
N THR A 446 -22.87 -5.01 -10.23
CA THR A 446 -23.41 -3.78 -10.85
C THR A 446 -22.95 -3.70 -12.29
N SER A 447 -23.87 -3.50 -13.22
CA SER A 447 -23.57 -3.37 -14.65
C SER A 447 -22.78 -2.08 -14.93
N CYS A 448 -21.47 -2.20 -15.09
CA CYS A 448 -20.67 -1.09 -15.61
C CYS A 448 -21.04 -0.83 -17.09
N SER A 449 -21.08 0.44 -17.48
CA SER A 449 -21.46 0.87 -18.84
C SER A 449 -20.36 0.64 -19.88
N TYR A 450 -19.15 0.26 -19.44
CA TYR A 450 -17.99 -0.05 -20.27
C TYR A 450 -17.10 -1.10 -19.58
N SER A 451 -16.18 -1.71 -20.33
CA SER A 451 -15.14 -2.57 -19.76
C SER A 451 -13.93 -1.75 -19.31
N GLU A 452 -13.30 -2.17 -18.22
CA GLU A 452 -12.04 -1.63 -17.71
C GLU A 452 -11.00 -2.74 -17.59
N ILE A 453 -9.79 -2.51 -18.09
CA ILE A 453 -8.67 -3.45 -18.00
C ILE A 453 -7.46 -2.77 -17.34
N VAL A 454 -6.84 -3.47 -16.40
CA VAL A 454 -5.53 -3.11 -15.84
C VAL A 454 -4.48 -4.09 -16.35
N LEU A 455 -3.29 -3.60 -16.66
CA LEU A 455 -2.09 -4.41 -16.91
C LEU A 455 -1.05 -4.05 -15.86
N THR A 456 -0.43 -5.06 -15.25
CA THR A 456 0.73 -4.89 -14.37
C THR A 456 1.94 -5.60 -14.98
N GLY A 457 3.05 -4.86 -15.15
CA GLY A 457 4.36 -5.43 -15.45
C GLY A 457 5.10 -5.76 -14.14
N HIS A 458 5.90 -6.82 -14.17
CA HIS A 458 6.59 -7.34 -12.98
C HIS A 458 8.09 -7.54 -13.20
N GLN A 459 8.85 -7.62 -12.10
CA GLN A 459 10.30 -7.83 -12.12
C GLN A 459 10.72 -9.18 -12.76
N ASP A 460 9.92 -10.24 -12.63
CA ASP A 460 10.18 -11.57 -13.23
C ASP A 460 9.97 -11.65 -14.76
N GLY A 461 9.69 -10.51 -15.40
CA GLY A 461 9.29 -10.44 -16.81
C GLY A 461 7.91 -11.04 -17.09
N SER A 462 7.06 -11.22 -16.08
CA SER A 462 5.64 -11.51 -16.31
C SER A 462 4.81 -10.23 -16.43
N ILE A 463 3.66 -10.37 -17.08
CA ILE A 463 2.64 -9.32 -17.18
C ILE A 463 1.30 -9.97 -16.89
N LYS A 464 0.59 -9.46 -15.89
CA LYS A 464 -0.77 -9.88 -15.53
C LYS A 464 -1.78 -8.89 -16.13
N PHE A 465 -2.82 -9.44 -16.74
CA PHE A 465 -3.95 -8.71 -17.30
C PHE A 465 -5.14 -8.93 -16.38
N TRP A 466 -5.86 -7.86 -16.06
CA TRP A 466 -6.91 -7.89 -15.05
C TRP A 466 -8.19 -7.21 -15.56
N ASP A 467 -9.34 -7.85 -15.34
CA ASP A 467 -10.65 -7.17 -15.45
C ASP A 467 -10.85 -6.33 -14.20
N SER A 468 -11.21 -5.05 -14.37
CA SER A 468 -11.50 -4.12 -13.28
C SER A 468 -12.90 -3.48 -13.36
N SER A 469 -13.74 -3.96 -14.28
CA SER A 469 -14.98 -3.30 -14.73
C SER A 469 -16.03 -3.15 -13.62
N ALA A 470 -16.15 -4.16 -12.74
CA ALA A 470 -17.23 -4.25 -11.74
C ALA A 470 -16.81 -3.82 -10.32
N GLY A 471 -15.71 -3.05 -10.17
CA GLY A 471 -15.16 -2.70 -8.86
C GLY A 471 -14.37 -3.82 -8.17
N THR A 472 -14.25 -4.98 -8.83
CA THR A 472 -13.39 -6.11 -8.45
C THR A 472 -12.09 -6.09 -9.26
N LEU A 473 -11.15 -6.99 -8.98
CA LEU A 473 -9.98 -7.24 -9.84
C LEU A 473 -9.80 -8.74 -10.06
N GLN A 474 -9.95 -9.21 -11.31
CA GLN A 474 -9.84 -10.64 -11.66
C GLN A 474 -8.79 -10.90 -12.74
N VAL A 475 -7.99 -11.97 -12.60
CA VAL A 475 -6.97 -12.36 -13.58
C VAL A 475 -7.63 -12.83 -14.89
N LEU A 476 -7.32 -12.13 -15.98
CA LEU A 476 -7.71 -12.50 -17.35
C LEU A 476 -6.68 -13.39 -18.04
N TYR A 477 -5.40 -13.03 -17.91
CA TYR A 477 -4.29 -13.66 -18.65
C TYR A 477 -2.95 -13.34 -17.96
N LYS A 478 -1.99 -14.27 -18.03
CA LYS A 478 -0.59 -14.04 -17.60
C LYS A 478 0.38 -14.35 -18.74
N LEU A 479 1.07 -13.32 -19.20
CA LEU A 479 2.18 -13.42 -20.16
C LEU A 479 3.50 -13.58 -19.38
N LYS A 480 4.50 -14.26 -19.94
CA LYS A 480 5.89 -14.30 -19.42
C LYS A 480 6.87 -14.09 -20.59
N THR A 481 7.63 -12.99 -20.57
CA THR A 481 8.60 -12.64 -21.62
C THR A 481 9.78 -13.62 -21.67
N SER A 482 10.15 -14.20 -20.53
CA SER A 482 11.16 -15.27 -20.38
C SER A 482 10.93 -16.53 -21.24
N LYS A 483 9.75 -16.67 -21.88
CA LYS A 483 9.52 -17.68 -22.92
C LYS A 483 10.24 -17.37 -24.25
N ILE A 484 10.56 -16.11 -24.54
CA ILE A 484 11.26 -15.63 -25.75
C ILE A 484 12.77 -15.87 -25.67
N PHE A 485 13.35 -15.64 -24.49
CA PHE A 485 14.80 -15.63 -24.30
C PHE A 485 15.38 -17.01 -23.95
N GLU A 486 16.65 -17.23 -24.24
CA GLU A 486 17.37 -18.43 -23.83
C GLU A 486 17.42 -18.55 -22.29
N LYS A 487 17.42 -19.77 -21.77
CA LYS A 487 17.57 -19.98 -20.32
C LYS A 487 19.03 -19.73 -19.94
N SER A 488 19.30 -18.69 -19.16
CA SER A 488 20.62 -18.52 -18.53
C SER A 488 21.01 -19.80 -17.79
N ARG A 489 22.26 -20.24 -17.97
CA ARG A 489 22.85 -21.36 -17.22
C ARG A 489 23.26 -20.96 -15.81
N VAL A 490 23.45 -19.66 -15.58
CA VAL A 490 23.71 -19.08 -14.25
C VAL A 490 22.39 -18.55 -13.71
N ARG A 491 21.70 -19.38 -12.93
CA ARG A 491 20.69 -18.89 -11.99
C ARG A 491 21.42 -18.45 -10.72
N SER A 492 21.70 -17.16 -10.62
CA SER A 492 21.73 -16.58 -9.28
C SER A 492 20.35 -16.77 -8.65
N MET A 493 20.30 -17.16 -7.37
CA MET A 493 19.09 -17.10 -6.56
C MET A 493 19.05 -15.85 -5.68
N ASP A 494 20.09 -15.03 -5.73
CA ASP A 494 20.08 -13.70 -5.13
C ASP A 494 19.22 -12.77 -5.99
N VAL A 495 18.23 -12.14 -5.37
CA VAL A 495 17.37 -11.14 -6.00
C VAL A 495 18.16 -9.84 -6.10
N SER A 496 19.01 -9.75 -7.12
CA SER A 496 19.60 -8.49 -7.57
C SER A 496 18.49 -7.62 -8.17
N ASP A 497 18.46 -6.33 -7.83
CA ASP A 497 17.42 -5.39 -8.28
C ASP A 497 17.24 -5.39 -9.82
N ASP A 498 18.35 -5.46 -10.56
CA ASP A 498 18.40 -5.44 -12.02
C ASP A 498 18.18 -6.82 -12.68
N ASP A 499 17.00 -7.44 -12.48
CA ASP A 499 16.60 -8.54 -13.37
C ASP A 499 16.45 -8.00 -14.81
N PRO A 500 17.23 -8.48 -15.80
CA PRO A 500 17.14 -7.99 -17.17
C PRO A 500 15.80 -8.28 -17.85
N LEU A 501 14.97 -9.20 -17.32
CA LEU A 501 13.62 -9.49 -17.80
C LEU A 501 12.56 -8.51 -17.28
N SER A 502 12.87 -7.76 -16.22
CA SER A 502 11.97 -6.81 -15.55
C SER A 502 11.28 -5.87 -16.52
N ILE A 503 9.95 -5.74 -16.43
CA ILE A 503 9.16 -4.97 -17.40
C ILE A 503 9.27 -3.46 -17.11
N SER A 504 9.80 -2.69 -18.05
CA SER A 504 10.05 -1.24 -17.88
C SER A 504 8.95 -0.35 -18.45
N ALA A 505 8.27 -0.79 -19.52
CA ALA A 505 7.13 -0.10 -20.13
C ALA A 505 6.20 -1.08 -20.87
N ILE A 506 4.92 -0.71 -21.00
CA ILE A 506 3.87 -1.46 -21.71
C ILE A 506 3.07 -0.50 -22.59
N ALA A 507 2.81 -0.88 -23.84
CA ALA A 507 1.90 -0.17 -24.74
C ALA A 507 0.97 -1.15 -25.47
N LEU A 508 -0.35 -1.04 -25.26
CA LEU A 508 -1.38 -1.89 -25.84
C LEU A 508 -2.34 -1.07 -26.70
N CYS A 509 -2.45 -1.39 -27.99
CA CYS A 509 -3.60 -0.97 -28.79
C CYS A 509 -4.73 -1.99 -28.61
N ALA A 510 -5.77 -1.60 -27.88
CA ALA A 510 -6.85 -2.48 -27.41
C ALA A 510 -7.69 -3.08 -28.55
N GLU A 511 -7.92 -2.28 -29.61
CA GLU A 511 -8.76 -2.59 -30.75
C GLU A 511 -8.08 -3.58 -31.69
N SER A 512 -6.76 -3.44 -31.87
CA SER A 512 -5.95 -4.33 -32.71
C SER A 512 -5.37 -5.54 -31.99
N ARG A 513 -5.33 -5.46 -30.64
CA ARG A 513 -4.66 -6.41 -29.74
C ARG A 513 -3.20 -6.67 -30.15
N LYS A 514 -2.52 -5.60 -30.55
CA LYS A 514 -1.07 -5.53 -30.73
C LYS A 514 -0.48 -4.88 -29.47
N LEU A 515 0.54 -5.54 -28.92
CA LEU A 515 1.13 -5.23 -27.61
C LEU A 515 2.64 -5.10 -27.75
N CYS A 516 3.17 -3.94 -27.36
CA CYS A 516 4.60 -3.67 -27.24
C CYS A 516 4.99 -3.65 -25.76
N ILE A 517 6.14 -4.23 -25.45
CA ILE A 517 6.67 -4.38 -24.09
C ILE A 517 8.15 -4.06 -24.12
N ALA A 518 8.62 -3.24 -23.18
CA ALA A 518 10.04 -3.00 -22.94
C ALA A 518 10.52 -3.72 -21.66
N THR A 519 11.78 -4.16 -21.65
CA THR A 519 12.47 -4.66 -20.45
C THR A 519 13.46 -3.64 -19.88
N ASN A 520 13.97 -3.86 -18.67
CA ASN A 520 15.04 -3.06 -18.07
C ASN A 520 16.34 -3.14 -18.89
N SER A 521 16.61 -4.31 -19.49
CA SER A 521 17.73 -4.57 -20.42
C SER A 521 17.55 -3.97 -21.83
N GLY A 522 16.68 -2.98 -22.03
CA GLY A 522 16.52 -2.27 -23.30
C GLY A 522 15.86 -3.06 -24.45
N HIS A 523 15.36 -4.28 -24.21
CA HIS A 523 14.74 -5.10 -25.27
C HIS A 523 13.27 -4.68 -25.46
N VAL A 524 12.84 -4.48 -26.71
CA VAL A 524 11.45 -4.11 -27.05
C VAL A 524 10.78 -5.22 -27.86
N ALA A 525 9.80 -5.91 -27.27
CA ALA A 525 9.13 -7.07 -27.86
C ALA A 525 7.69 -6.75 -28.30
N LEU A 526 7.35 -7.13 -29.53
CA LEU A 526 6.02 -6.99 -30.14
C LEU A 526 5.28 -8.33 -30.16
N PHE A 527 4.02 -8.31 -29.72
CA PHE A 527 3.12 -9.47 -29.70
C PHE A 527 1.82 -9.17 -30.47
N LYS A 528 1.31 -10.16 -31.22
CA LYS A 528 -0.07 -10.17 -31.76
C LYS A 528 -0.91 -11.15 -30.95
N PHE A 529 -2.12 -10.76 -30.54
CA PHE A 529 -3.09 -11.67 -29.94
C PHE A 529 -3.68 -12.66 -30.96
N LYS A 530 -3.63 -13.97 -30.66
CA LYS A 530 -4.33 -15.03 -31.40
C LYS A 530 -5.07 -15.97 -30.45
N ARG A 531 -6.25 -16.46 -30.85
CA ARG A 531 -7.01 -17.48 -30.09
C ARG A 531 -6.50 -18.92 -30.29
N ALA A 532 -5.82 -19.19 -31.39
CA ALA A 532 -5.21 -20.48 -31.68
C ALA A 532 -3.72 -20.49 -31.32
N GLU A 533 -3.20 -21.67 -30.97
CA GLU A 533 -1.76 -21.94 -30.92
C GLU A 533 -1.13 -21.76 -32.32
N SER A 534 0.13 -21.35 -32.38
CA SER A 534 0.89 -21.33 -33.64
C SER A 534 2.34 -21.75 -33.45
N THR A 535 3.01 -22.14 -34.53
CA THR A 535 4.46 -22.41 -34.54
C THR A 535 5.13 -21.48 -35.56
N GLY A 536 6.27 -20.90 -35.19
CA GLY A 536 7.07 -20.10 -36.10
C GLY A 536 8.12 -19.26 -35.38
N ASP A 537 9.03 -18.67 -36.15
CA ASP A 537 10.18 -17.91 -35.65
C ASP A 537 9.78 -16.59 -34.99
N ILE A 538 10.72 -15.97 -34.27
CA ILE A 538 10.62 -14.60 -33.77
C ILE A 538 11.65 -13.79 -34.58
N ALA A 539 11.20 -12.72 -35.23
CA ALA A 539 12.14 -11.83 -35.91
C ALA A 539 12.96 -11.05 -34.88
N VAL A 540 14.23 -10.79 -35.18
CA VAL A 540 15.11 -9.96 -34.34
C VAL A 540 15.62 -8.80 -35.20
N LEU A 541 15.61 -7.60 -34.64
CA LEU A 541 16.23 -6.41 -35.22
C LEU A 541 17.25 -5.86 -34.23
N GLU A 542 18.50 -5.75 -34.65
CA GLU A 542 19.54 -5.03 -33.91
C GLU A 542 19.53 -3.56 -34.37
N ILE A 543 19.35 -2.64 -33.43
CA ILE A 543 19.16 -1.20 -33.69
C ILE A 543 20.16 -0.43 -32.82
N PRO A 544 21.41 -0.23 -33.30
CA PRO A 544 22.44 0.50 -32.56
C PRO A 544 22.15 2.00 -32.58
N ILE A 545 21.70 2.53 -31.45
CA ILE A 545 21.59 3.98 -31.23
C ILE A 545 23.00 4.49 -30.90
N SER A 546 23.77 4.81 -31.95
CA SER A 546 25.11 5.38 -31.82
C SER A 546 25.03 6.74 -31.14
N TYR A 547 25.87 6.98 -30.13
CA TYR A 547 26.05 8.31 -29.55
C TYR A 547 27.53 8.58 -29.31
N GLU A 548 28.02 9.76 -29.69
CA GLU A 548 29.42 10.14 -29.47
C GLU A 548 29.58 10.83 -28.11
N ASN A 549 30.46 10.26 -27.28
CA ASN A 549 30.92 10.89 -26.05
C ASN A 549 31.90 12.01 -26.39
N ALA A 550 31.43 13.27 -26.34
CA ALA A 550 32.20 14.46 -26.71
C ALA A 550 33.34 14.84 -25.73
N VAL A 551 33.89 13.88 -24.98
CA VAL A 551 34.95 14.05 -23.97
C VAL A 551 36.31 13.46 -24.37
N ASP A 552 36.37 12.58 -25.38
CA ASP A 552 37.61 11.90 -25.77
C ASP A 552 38.50 12.71 -26.76
N ASN A 553 38.11 13.95 -27.11
CA ASN A 553 38.76 14.75 -28.16
C ASN A 553 39.46 16.02 -27.60
N ASP A 554 40.40 15.84 -26.68
CA ASP A 554 41.40 16.86 -26.29
C ASP A 554 42.83 16.27 -26.28
N GLY A 555 43.19 15.61 -27.39
CA GLY A 555 44.52 15.06 -27.67
C GLY A 555 45.33 15.96 -28.60
N SER A 556 46.57 16.29 -28.22
CA SER A 556 47.44 17.24 -28.95
C SER A 556 47.95 16.69 -30.30
N PRO A 557 48.02 17.51 -31.38
CA PRO A 557 48.33 17.04 -32.73
C PRO A 557 49.82 17.16 -33.14
N GLU A 558 50.63 16.14 -32.83
CA GLU A 558 51.98 15.88 -33.38
C GLU A 558 52.20 14.35 -33.46
N CYS A 559 52.95 13.73 -34.40
CA CYS A 559 53.65 14.16 -35.61
C CYS A 559 53.77 12.94 -36.60
N GLU A 560 54.20 13.14 -37.85
CA GLU A 560 54.36 12.05 -38.85
C GLU A 560 55.70 11.28 -38.70
N PHE A 561 55.71 9.93 -38.88
CA PHE A 561 56.50 9.21 -39.93
C PHE A 561 56.47 7.65 -39.89
N ILE A 562 56.20 7.05 -41.06
CA ILE A 562 56.69 5.74 -41.60
C ILE A 562 56.29 4.38 -40.92
N PRO A 563 56.17 3.24 -41.68
CA PRO A 563 55.38 2.06 -41.25
C PRO A 563 56.13 0.70 -41.17
N LYS A 564 55.37 -0.35 -40.76
CA LYS A 564 55.72 -1.79 -40.52
C LYS A 564 56.26 -2.04 -39.08
N THR A 565 56.00 -3.16 -38.39
CA THR A 565 55.36 -4.46 -38.69
C THR A 565 54.36 -4.90 -37.60
N LEU A 566 53.52 -5.93 -37.85
CA LEU A 566 52.68 -6.55 -36.82
C LEU A 566 53.49 -7.21 -35.68
N PRO A 567 52.93 -7.23 -34.45
CA PRO A 567 52.87 -8.44 -33.63
C PRO A 567 51.44 -8.99 -33.47
N LYS A 568 51.33 -10.15 -32.82
CA LYS A 568 50.15 -11.03 -32.78
C LYS A 568 49.07 -10.59 -31.77
N GLN A 569 47.87 -11.14 -31.93
CA GLN A 569 46.81 -11.17 -30.92
C GLN A 569 47.27 -11.89 -29.63
N THR A 570 46.96 -11.28 -28.48
CA THR A 570 46.47 -11.97 -27.27
C THR A 570 45.50 -11.01 -26.53
N ASP A 571 44.77 -11.52 -25.53
CA ASP A 571 44.11 -10.75 -24.47
C ASP A 571 42.94 -9.82 -24.82
N SER A 572 41.97 -10.34 -25.58
CA SER A 572 40.59 -9.81 -25.62
C SER A 572 39.59 -10.58 -24.72
N VAL A 573 40.07 -11.48 -23.85
CA VAL A 573 39.25 -12.55 -23.23
C VAL A 573 38.74 -12.21 -21.82
N GLU A 574 39.30 -11.20 -21.14
CA GLU A 574 38.75 -10.72 -19.86
C GLU A 574 37.55 -9.77 -20.07
N CYS A 575 37.61 -8.95 -21.12
CA CYS A 575 36.58 -7.95 -21.42
C CYS A 575 35.21 -8.60 -21.63
N GLU A 576 35.14 -9.66 -22.45
CA GLU A 576 33.88 -10.38 -22.76
C GLU A 576 33.19 -10.98 -21.53
N LYS A 577 33.92 -11.32 -20.47
CA LYS A 577 33.33 -11.99 -19.29
C LYS A 577 32.40 -11.09 -18.48
N LYS A 578 32.55 -9.76 -18.54
CA LYS A 578 31.69 -8.81 -17.81
C LYS A 578 30.34 -8.52 -18.50
N TYR A 579 30.25 -8.62 -19.82
CA TYR A 579 29.05 -8.21 -20.59
C TYR A 579 28.03 -9.33 -20.84
N ASN A 580 28.14 -10.46 -20.12
CA ASN A 580 27.35 -11.67 -20.36
C ASN A 580 25.87 -11.59 -19.89
N GLY A 581 25.36 -10.39 -19.54
CA GLY A 581 24.00 -10.15 -19.07
C GLY A 581 22.94 -9.93 -20.16
N MET A 582 23.33 -9.80 -21.42
CA MET A 582 22.40 -9.56 -22.54
C MET A 582 21.48 -10.78 -22.79
N LEU A 583 20.16 -10.56 -22.79
CA LEU A 583 19.16 -11.61 -23.01
C LEU A 583 19.12 -12.09 -24.47
N LYS A 584 19.77 -13.22 -24.75
CA LYS A 584 19.73 -13.83 -26.09
C LYS A 584 18.31 -14.30 -26.42
N VAL A 585 17.77 -13.85 -27.56
CA VAL A 585 16.48 -14.31 -28.09
C VAL A 585 16.66 -15.72 -28.67
N LYS A 586 15.75 -16.65 -28.35
CA LYS A 586 15.77 -18.00 -28.91
C LYS A 586 15.64 -17.96 -30.44
N SER A 587 16.54 -18.63 -31.13
CA SER A 587 16.48 -18.85 -32.58
C SER A 587 15.53 -19.99 -32.96
N GLY A 588 15.08 -19.97 -34.22
CA GLY A 588 14.28 -21.05 -34.83
C GLY A 588 12.79 -21.10 -34.45
N PRO A 589 12.02 -22.03 -35.06
CA PRO A 589 10.57 -22.07 -34.93
C PRO A 589 10.12 -22.50 -33.53
N GLN A 590 9.34 -21.64 -32.87
CA GLN A 590 8.86 -21.87 -31.50
C GLN A 590 7.36 -22.12 -31.47
N ARG A 591 6.94 -23.05 -30.59
CA ARG A 591 5.53 -23.30 -30.26
C ARG A 591 5.01 -22.17 -29.37
N LYS A 592 4.07 -21.38 -29.88
CA LYS A 592 3.51 -20.17 -29.26
C LYS A 592 2.06 -20.46 -28.81
N PRO A 593 1.75 -20.48 -27.50
CA PRO A 593 0.42 -20.79 -26.99
C PRO A 593 -0.63 -19.72 -27.38
N PRO A 594 -1.92 -20.00 -27.21
CA PRO A 594 -2.98 -18.99 -27.31
C PRO A 594 -2.71 -17.73 -26.46
N GLY A 595 -3.25 -16.60 -26.92
CA GLY A 595 -3.05 -15.27 -26.35
C GLY A 595 -2.01 -14.46 -27.11
N PHE A 596 -1.16 -13.72 -26.40
CA PHE A 596 -0.18 -12.82 -26.99
C PHE A 596 1.06 -13.59 -27.49
N GLN A 597 1.25 -13.61 -28.82
CA GLN A 597 2.32 -14.37 -29.49
C GLN A 597 3.36 -13.43 -30.09
N ALA A 598 4.62 -13.56 -29.63
CA ALA A 598 5.74 -12.73 -30.06
C ALA A 598 5.98 -12.82 -31.59
N GLN A 599 6.19 -11.66 -32.23
CA GLN A 599 6.37 -11.52 -33.67
C GLN A 599 7.73 -10.93 -34.06
N LEU A 600 8.25 -10.04 -33.22
CA LEU A 600 9.46 -9.24 -33.41
C LEU A 600 10.04 -8.86 -32.04
N VAL A 601 11.36 -8.87 -31.91
CA VAL A 601 12.10 -8.26 -30.80
C VAL A 601 13.11 -7.28 -31.40
N CYS A 602 13.12 -6.05 -30.91
CA CYS A 602 14.17 -5.08 -31.18
C CYS A 602 15.16 -5.10 -30.00
N ILE A 603 16.44 -5.08 -30.33
CA ILE A 603 17.57 -5.10 -29.39
C ILE A 603 18.44 -3.90 -29.74
N THR A 604 18.66 -2.99 -28.80
CA THR A 604 19.73 -1.99 -28.94
C THR A 604 21.01 -2.59 -28.33
N PRO A 605 22.03 -2.92 -29.14
CA PRO A 605 23.27 -3.51 -28.63
C PRO A 605 24.07 -2.51 -27.79
N TRP A 606 24.91 -3.02 -26.91
CA TRP A 606 25.91 -2.21 -26.19
C TRP A 606 26.92 -1.65 -27.20
N THR A 607 27.11 -0.33 -27.20
CA THR A 607 28.10 0.35 -28.05
C THR A 607 29.27 0.80 -27.19
N HIS A 608 30.51 0.62 -27.65
CA HIS A 608 31.74 1.02 -26.93
C HIS A 608 31.83 0.62 -25.43
N GLY A 609 31.15 -0.46 -25.03
CA GLY A 609 31.12 -0.94 -23.64
C GLY A 609 30.08 -0.27 -22.73
N THR A 610 29.19 0.57 -23.26
CA THR A 610 28.14 1.26 -22.49
C THR A 610 26.77 0.58 -22.62
N HIS A 611 25.92 0.76 -21.59
CA HIS A 611 24.56 0.23 -21.56
C HIS A 611 23.66 0.95 -22.58
N PRO A 612 22.75 0.26 -23.29
CA PRO A 612 21.85 0.84 -24.31
C PRO A 612 20.77 1.81 -23.79
N GLY A 613 20.88 2.29 -22.55
CA GLY A 613 19.91 3.14 -21.87
C GLY A 613 18.62 2.42 -21.46
N GLN A 614 17.86 3.01 -20.54
CA GLN A 614 16.50 2.56 -20.23
C GLN A 614 15.53 3.04 -21.32
N ILE A 615 14.53 2.22 -21.64
CA ILE A 615 13.41 2.66 -22.49
C ILE A 615 12.53 3.63 -21.70
N THR A 616 12.50 4.88 -22.13
CA THR A 616 11.80 6.00 -21.48
C THR A 616 10.47 6.34 -22.16
N ALA A 617 10.28 5.97 -23.43
CA ALA A 617 9.00 6.10 -24.13
C ALA A 617 8.74 4.90 -25.08
N LEU A 618 7.48 4.49 -25.21
CA LEU A 618 7.05 3.36 -26.04
C LEU A 618 5.64 3.61 -26.59
N THR A 619 5.43 3.45 -27.90
CA THR A 619 4.12 3.63 -28.53
C THR A 619 3.95 2.76 -29.79
N ILE A 620 2.69 2.51 -30.18
CA ILE A 620 2.33 1.70 -31.35
C ILE A 620 1.11 2.29 -32.07
N ASN A 621 1.22 2.47 -33.39
CA ASN A 621 0.07 2.76 -34.24
C ASN A 621 -0.24 1.53 -35.11
N SER A 622 -1.35 0.88 -34.81
CA SER A 622 -1.74 -0.38 -35.43
C SER A 622 -2.28 -0.24 -36.85
N SER A 623 -2.69 0.97 -37.26
CA SER A 623 -3.16 1.30 -38.61
C SER A 623 -2.00 1.63 -39.57
N TYR A 624 -1.07 2.47 -39.14
CA TYR A 624 0.16 2.79 -39.89
C TYR A 624 1.08 1.56 -40.03
N GLY A 625 0.95 0.60 -39.11
CA GLY A 625 1.82 -0.56 -39.04
C GLY A 625 3.21 -0.17 -38.53
N LEU A 626 3.26 0.72 -37.53
CA LEU A 626 4.49 1.25 -36.94
C LEU A 626 4.47 1.08 -35.42
N MET A 627 5.64 0.85 -34.84
CA MET A 627 5.91 1.10 -33.43
C MET A 627 7.12 2.03 -33.30
N ALA A 628 7.17 2.79 -32.21
CA ALA A 628 8.30 3.65 -31.90
C ALA A 628 8.67 3.53 -30.42
N TYR A 629 9.96 3.61 -30.13
CA TYR A 629 10.47 3.62 -28.77
C TYR A 629 11.66 4.58 -28.68
N GLY A 630 11.85 5.14 -27.48
CA GLY A 630 12.95 6.06 -27.19
C GLY A 630 13.59 5.74 -25.85
N ASN A 631 14.85 6.13 -25.72
CA ASN A 631 15.66 5.92 -24.53
C ASN A 631 16.36 7.25 -24.13
N GLU A 632 17.36 7.13 -23.26
CA GLU A 632 18.19 8.23 -22.78
C GLU A 632 19.17 8.82 -23.82
N TYR A 633 19.26 8.21 -25.01
CA TYR A 633 20.24 8.56 -26.06
C TYR A 633 19.63 8.87 -27.43
N GLY A 634 18.38 8.47 -27.70
CA GLY A 634 17.77 8.61 -29.02
C GLY A 634 16.41 7.93 -29.22
N LEU A 635 16.06 7.75 -30.49
CA LEU A 635 14.74 7.34 -30.99
C LEU A 635 14.87 6.25 -32.07
N ALA A 636 14.08 5.19 -31.94
CA ALA A 636 13.87 4.17 -32.96
C ALA A 636 12.41 4.14 -33.45
N VAL A 637 12.20 4.09 -34.76
CA VAL A 637 10.90 3.87 -35.41
C VAL A 637 10.98 2.63 -36.28
N VAL A 638 10.06 1.69 -36.07
CA VAL A 638 10.12 0.34 -36.62
C VAL A 638 8.83 0.01 -37.36
N ASP A 639 8.98 -0.44 -38.61
CA ASP A 639 7.90 -0.98 -39.41
C ASP A 639 7.55 -2.39 -38.92
N ILE A 640 6.36 -2.57 -38.33
CA ILE A 640 5.96 -3.88 -37.80
C ILE A 640 5.29 -4.79 -38.85
N VAL A 641 5.05 -4.27 -40.06
CA VAL A 641 4.52 -5.03 -41.20
C VAL A 641 5.67 -5.67 -41.96
N GLN A 642 6.70 -4.89 -42.28
CA GLN A 642 7.90 -5.36 -42.99
C GLN A 642 9.01 -5.87 -42.06
N LYS A 643 8.93 -5.54 -40.76
CA LYS A 643 9.92 -5.88 -39.73
C LYS A 643 11.30 -5.29 -40.05
N ILE A 644 11.34 -3.98 -40.29
CA ILE A 644 12.57 -3.21 -40.54
C ILE A 644 12.61 -1.97 -39.64
N CYS A 645 13.82 -1.52 -39.29
CA CYS A 645 14.00 -0.20 -38.71
C CYS A 645 13.89 0.85 -39.83
N LEU A 646 13.07 1.89 -39.64
CA LEU A 646 12.85 2.97 -40.59
C LEU A 646 13.67 4.22 -40.25
N LEU A 647 13.81 4.48 -38.95
CA LEU A 647 14.48 5.66 -38.41
C LEU A 647 15.17 5.26 -37.11
N ASN A 648 16.45 5.61 -37.00
CA ASN A 648 17.30 5.39 -35.85
C ASN A 648 18.14 6.67 -35.72
N LEU A 649 17.93 7.45 -34.66
CA LEU A 649 18.57 8.74 -34.46
C LEU A 649 19.01 8.89 -33.01
N SER A 650 20.23 9.33 -32.78
CA SER A 650 20.63 9.91 -31.51
C SER A 650 19.91 11.24 -31.26
N THR A 651 19.76 11.67 -30.00
CA THR A 651 19.14 12.95 -29.70
C THR A 651 19.96 14.15 -30.21
N GLN A 652 21.24 13.96 -30.54
CA GLN A 652 22.05 14.98 -31.23
C GLN A 652 21.59 15.15 -32.70
N GLU A 653 21.37 14.05 -33.42
CA GLU A 653 20.93 14.04 -34.83
C GLU A 653 19.47 14.48 -35.01
N ILE A 654 18.62 14.31 -33.99
CA ILE A 654 17.22 14.77 -33.97
C ILE A 654 17.08 16.28 -34.24
N TYR A 655 18.13 17.08 -34.00
CA TYR A 655 18.18 18.52 -34.28
C TYR A 655 18.89 18.89 -35.59
N GLY A 656 19.18 17.92 -36.47
CA GLY A 656 20.01 18.09 -37.66
C GLY A 656 19.70 19.33 -38.51
N SER A 657 20.74 20.12 -38.81
CA SER A 657 20.73 21.39 -39.57
C SER A 657 20.01 22.61 -38.95
N LEU A 658 19.35 22.48 -37.78
CA LEU A 658 18.83 23.63 -37.03
C LEU A 658 19.95 24.31 -36.22
N ASP A 659 20.80 25.09 -36.89
CA ASP A 659 21.91 25.83 -36.26
C ASP A 659 21.42 26.84 -35.20
N MET A 660 21.42 26.40 -33.94
CA MET A 660 20.93 27.19 -32.81
C MET A 660 21.84 27.16 -31.57
N TYR A 661 22.98 26.45 -31.62
CA TYR A 661 23.87 26.27 -30.45
C TYR A 661 25.34 26.73 -30.62
N ILE A 662 25.78 27.21 -31.79
CA ILE A 662 27.12 27.81 -31.95
C ILE A 662 27.09 29.35 -31.92
N LYS A 663 26.52 29.92 -30.84
CA LYS A 663 26.68 31.36 -30.49
C LYS A 663 27.01 31.57 -29.02
N THR A 664 28.15 31.02 -28.59
CA THR A 664 28.85 31.56 -27.41
C THR A 664 29.21 33.04 -27.67
N PRO A 665 28.99 33.95 -26.69
CA PRO A 665 29.23 35.38 -26.88
C PRO A 665 30.73 35.68 -26.88
N ARG A 666 31.36 35.60 -28.06
CA ARG A 666 32.75 36.05 -28.27
C ARG A 666 32.86 37.54 -27.95
N SER A 667 33.71 37.89 -27.00
CA SER A 667 34.07 39.28 -26.68
C SER A 667 34.63 39.99 -27.92
N PRO A 668 34.35 41.30 -28.14
CA PRO A 668 34.93 42.04 -29.26
C PRO A 668 36.46 42.04 -29.17
N LYS A 669 37.15 41.60 -30.24
CA LYS A 669 38.59 41.84 -30.37
C LYS A 669 38.82 43.30 -30.72
N ARG A 670 39.60 43.98 -29.89
CA ARG A 670 40.08 45.35 -30.11
C ARG A 670 41.08 45.34 -31.27
N LEU A 671 40.83 46.12 -32.33
CA LEU A 671 41.86 46.44 -33.32
C LEU A 671 42.83 47.44 -32.69
N GLU A 672 44.12 47.13 -32.71
CA GLU A 672 45.19 48.14 -32.63
C GLU A 672 46.17 47.93 -33.79
N SER A 673 46.77 49.04 -34.22
CA SER A 673 47.27 49.21 -35.59
C SER A 673 48.74 48.86 -35.76
N VAL A 674 49.07 48.29 -36.92
CA VAL A 674 50.45 48.11 -37.39
C VAL A 674 51.10 49.46 -37.69
N GLN A 675 52.23 49.78 -37.06
CA GLN A 675 53.45 50.38 -37.65
C GLN A 675 54.43 50.90 -36.58
N SER A 676 55.64 50.32 -36.47
CA SER A 676 56.93 51.02 -36.70
C SER A 676 58.19 50.25 -36.22
N LYS A 677 59.04 49.86 -37.17
CA LYS A 677 60.54 49.87 -37.18
C LYS A 677 61.38 49.43 -35.95
N GLU A 678 62.14 48.35 -36.19
CA GLU A 678 63.62 48.27 -36.23
C GLU A 678 64.52 48.76 -35.06
N ASP A 679 65.40 47.83 -34.64
CA ASP A 679 66.86 47.97 -34.44
C ASP A 679 67.55 48.40 -33.10
N GLN A 680 68.10 47.35 -32.44
CA GLN A 680 69.55 47.07 -32.27
C GLN A 680 70.44 47.63 -31.11
N LEU A 681 71.11 46.66 -30.46
CA LEU A 681 72.52 46.58 -29.97
C LEU A 681 72.94 46.93 -28.50
N ARG A 682 73.36 45.84 -27.80
CA ARG A 682 74.56 45.64 -26.93
C ARG A 682 74.69 46.27 -25.51
N SER A 683 74.73 45.37 -24.49
CA SER A 683 75.94 44.80 -23.79
C SER A 683 77.11 45.75 -23.38
N PRO A 684 78.07 45.37 -22.47
CA PRO A 684 78.44 44.02 -21.97
C PRO A 684 78.93 43.92 -20.47
N SER A 685 79.59 42.79 -20.14
CA SER A 685 80.68 42.60 -19.14
C SER A 685 80.36 42.24 -17.66
N ILE A 686 81.17 41.50 -16.86
CA ILE A 686 82.28 40.48 -17.02
C ILE A 686 82.61 39.91 -15.58
N ASP A 687 83.48 38.94 -15.18
CA ASP A 687 84.66 38.19 -15.70
C ASP A 687 85.02 36.85 -14.94
N GLN A 688 85.91 36.03 -15.54
CA GLN A 688 87.06 35.18 -15.06
C GLN A 688 87.17 34.55 -13.61
N HIS A 689 87.85 33.40 -13.31
CA HIS A 689 88.70 32.44 -14.09
C HIS A 689 88.87 31.01 -13.43
N SER A 690 88.83 29.94 -14.25
CA SER A 690 89.47 28.57 -14.21
C SER A 690 89.87 27.71 -12.95
N ASN A 691 89.40 26.44 -12.98
CA ASN A 691 90.06 25.10 -12.80
C ASN A 691 90.51 24.48 -11.42
N ASP A 692 89.87 23.34 -11.07
CA ASP A 692 90.31 21.99 -10.57
C ASP A 692 91.57 21.75 -9.67
N PRO A 693 91.64 20.66 -8.84
CA PRO A 693 90.78 19.45 -8.76
C PRO A 693 90.30 19.02 -7.32
N GLU A 694 89.78 17.77 -7.23
CA GLU A 694 89.45 16.88 -6.08
C GLU A 694 90.30 16.94 -4.77
N PRO A 695 89.87 16.34 -3.60
CA PRO A 695 88.63 15.61 -3.25
C PRO A 695 88.01 15.95 -1.83
N GLU A 696 87.14 15.04 -1.32
CA GLU A 696 86.79 14.75 0.11
C GLU A 696 85.84 15.64 0.98
N CYS A 697 84.57 15.20 1.02
CA CYS A 697 83.84 14.60 2.18
C CYS A 697 83.30 15.39 3.42
N HIS A 698 82.21 14.79 3.96
CA HIS A 698 81.61 14.86 5.32
C HIS A 698 80.64 15.98 5.80
N THR A 699 79.36 15.58 5.92
CA THR A 699 78.37 15.91 7.00
C THR A 699 77.77 17.32 7.11
N SER A 700 76.46 17.54 7.43
CA SER A 700 75.33 16.61 7.71
C SER A 700 73.93 17.26 7.71
N GLN A 701 72.88 16.41 7.73
CA GLN A 701 71.46 16.63 8.09
C GLN A 701 70.50 17.36 7.10
N SER A 702 69.20 17.07 7.29
CA SER A 702 68.01 17.39 6.49
C SER A 702 67.92 16.72 5.10
N LYS A 703 66.74 16.18 4.76
CA LYS A 703 66.34 15.69 3.43
C LYS A 703 64.82 15.58 3.28
N ASP A 704 64.29 16.15 2.21
CA ASP A 704 63.04 15.73 1.54
C ASP A 704 63.30 14.51 0.63
N VAL A 705 62.25 13.99 -0.04
CA VAL A 705 62.16 13.78 -1.52
C VAL A 705 60.93 12.91 -1.91
N PRO A 706 60.29 13.09 -3.08
CA PRO A 706 59.15 12.29 -3.55
C PRO A 706 59.50 10.93 -4.20
N SER A 707 58.46 10.30 -4.78
CA SER A 707 58.43 8.97 -5.41
C SER A 707 59.16 8.80 -6.75
N THR A 708 59.64 7.58 -7.01
CA THR A 708 59.93 7.04 -8.36
C THR A 708 59.61 5.54 -8.44
N GLU A 709 59.03 5.09 -9.55
CA GLU A 709 58.96 3.68 -9.93
C GLU A 709 60.22 3.23 -10.67
N SER A 710 60.60 1.95 -10.53
CA SER A 710 61.00 1.03 -11.62
C SER A 710 61.57 -0.26 -11.04
N ALA A 711 61.46 -1.37 -11.77
CA ALA A 711 61.87 -2.70 -11.31
C ALA A 711 62.91 -3.32 -12.25
N VAL A 712 63.75 -4.22 -11.70
CA VAL A 712 64.25 -5.42 -12.38
C VAL A 712 64.29 -6.57 -11.36
N GLU A 713 64.00 -7.78 -11.86
CA GLU A 713 64.08 -9.15 -11.32
C GLU A 713 65.09 -9.37 -10.16
N VAL A 714 64.88 -10.29 -9.20
CA VAL A 714 64.56 -11.73 -9.34
C VAL A 714 63.79 -12.25 -8.10
N GLY A 715 62.79 -13.12 -8.26
CA GLY A 715 62.20 -13.87 -7.14
C GLY A 715 60.74 -14.34 -7.29
N GLU A 716 60.54 -15.49 -7.94
CA GLU A 716 59.31 -16.32 -7.90
C GLU A 716 59.20 -17.04 -6.52
N GLU A 717 58.07 -17.60 -6.03
CA GLU A 717 56.74 -17.83 -6.63
C GLU A 717 55.61 -17.94 -5.56
N ALA A 718 54.37 -17.96 -6.04
CA ALA A 718 53.16 -18.69 -5.61
C ALA A 718 53.23 -19.75 -4.47
N SER A 719 52.15 -20.25 -3.84
CA SER A 719 50.71 -19.96 -3.65
C SER A 719 50.12 -21.21 -2.93
N GLU A 720 48.80 -21.44 -2.94
CA GLU A 720 48.13 -22.56 -2.24
C GLU A 720 48.54 -23.98 -2.68
N CYS A 721 48.60 -24.94 -1.73
CA CYS A 721 47.66 -26.09 -1.68
C CYS A 721 47.87 -27.05 -0.48
N LYS A 722 46.84 -27.86 -0.18
CA LYS A 722 46.92 -29.07 0.67
C LYS A 722 47.37 -30.29 -0.16
N PRO A 723 47.91 -31.36 0.46
CA PRO A 723 47.07 -32.55 0.70
C PRO A 723 47.39 -33.27 2.06
N ILE A 724 46.43 -33.96 2.73
CA ILE A 724 46.26 -35.44 2.81
C ILE A 724 47.51 -36.17 3.34
N SER A 725 47.52 -36.97 4.43
CA SER A 725 46.48 -37.48 5.35
C SER A 725 47.09 -38.19 6.59
N LYS A 726 46.24 -38.52 7.59
CA LYS A 726 46.36 -39.68 8.51
C LYS A 726 47.50 -39.66 9.56
N ASP A 727 47.48 -40.46 10.63
CA ASP A 727 46.53 -41.49 11.14
C ASP A 727 46.13 -41.18 12.62
N ASP A 728 45.24 -42.00 13.21
CA ASP A 728 44.90 -41.97 14.65
C ASP A 728 46.06 -42.44 15.57
N ASP A 729 46.05 -42.06 16.86
CA ASP A 729 45.96 -43.07 17.94
C ASP A 729 45.51 -42.48 19.30
N SER A 730 45.05 -43.35 20.23
CA SER A 730 44.44 -42.93 21.51
C SER A 730 44.82 -43.81 22.72
N VAL A 731 45.21 -43.18 23.85
CA VAL A 731 45.40 -43.81 25.18
C VAL A 731 45.01 -42.75 26.25
N ASN A 732 43.98 -42.93 27.10
CA ASN A 732 43.94 -43.67 28.40
C ASN A 732 45.00 -43.19 29.43
N SER A 733 44.82 -43.16 30.77
CA SER A 733 43.72 -43.41 31.72
C SER A 733 44.17 -42.87 33.14
N GLN A 734 43.43 -42.79 34.26
CA GLN A 734 42.04 -43.10 34.66
C GLN A 734 41.72 -42.48 36.07
N ARG A 735 40.44 -42.51 36.47
CA ARG A 735 39.91 -42.69 37.86
C ARG A 735 40.02 -41.61 38.98
N ALA A 736 38.81 -41.34 39.51
CA ALA A 736 38.39 -41.38 40.93
C ALA A 736 38.62 -40.17 41.86
N GLY A 737 37.66 -39.95 42.79
CA GLY A 737 37.79 -39.06 43.94
C GLY A 737 36.56 -38.20 44.29
N SER A 738 35.54 -38.79 44.92
CA SER A 738 34.65 -38.07 45.86
C SER A 738 35.27 -38.17 47.27
N PRO A 739 35.02 -37.25 48.25
CA PRO A 739 33.68 -37.03 48.80
C PRO A 739 33.35 -35.61 49.34
N SER A 740 32.17 -35.54 49.95
CA SER A 740 31.41 -34.41 50.50
C SER A 740 31.86 -33.84 51.86
N GLN A 741 31.24 -32.71 52.26
CA GLN A 741 31.03 -32.17 53.63
C GLN A 741 32.24 -31.55 54.38
N THR A 742 32.15 -30.62 55.36
CA THR A 742 31.21 -29.52 55.80
C THR A 742 31.98 -28.69 56.89
N ILE A 743 31.35 -27.69 57.56
CA ILE A 743 31.59 -27.19 58.95
C ILE A 743 32.38 -25.86 59.16
N GLN A 744 31.68 -24.85 59.76
CA GLN A 744 31.99 -23.85 60.84
C GLN A 744 33.37 -23.10 60.90
N GLU A 745 33.56 -21.91 61.50
CA GLU A 745 32.66 -20.83 62.01
C GLU A 745 33.38 -19.46 62.20
N LYS A 746 32.56 -18.40 62.39
CA LYS A 746 32.74 -17.10 63.10
C LYS A 746 34.12 -16.71 63.71
N SER A 747 34.48 -15.43 63.54
CA SER A 747 34.91 -14.45 64.60
C SER A 747 35.33 -13.09 63.99
N VAL A 748 35.27 -11.90 64.61
CA VAL A 748 34.56 -11.37 65.82
C VAL A 748 34.52 -9.82 65.73
N ASN A 749 33.41 -9.19 66.19
CA ASN A 749 33.15 -7.82 66.75
C ASN A 749 33.94 -6.56 66.26
N VAL A 750 33.41 -5.33 66.33
CA VAL A 750 33.29 -4.49 67.56
C VAL A 750 32.42 -3.22 67.35
N LEU A 751 31.44 -3.04 68.26
CA LEU A 751 30.79 -1.80 68.81
C LEU A 751 30.21 -0.71 67.86
N GLU A 752 28.96 -0.18 67.98
CA GLU A 752 28.13 0.34 69.10
C GLU A 752 28.34 1.85 69.44
N VAL A 753 27.39 2.67 69.92
CA VAL A 753 25.88 2.70 69.95
C VAL A 753 25.38 4.08 70.45
N LYS A 754 24.13 4.49 70.14
CA LYS A 754 23.15 5.31 70.96
C LYS A 754 21.94 5.72 70.08
N HIS A 755 20.74 5.18 70.28
CA HIS A 755 19.65 5.57 71.24
C HIS A 755 19.09 7.00 71.04
N VAL A 756 17.79 7.27 70.73
CA VAL A 756 16.46 6.81 71.28
C VAL A 756 16.18 7.50 72.64
N ILE A 757 15.01 8.11 72.99
CA ILE A 757 13.54 7.78 73.01
C ILE A 757 12.70 9.12 72.93
N GLU A 758 11.36 9.32 72.92
CA GLU A 758 10.06 8.58 72.81
C GLU A 758 8.88 9.60 72.50
N GLU A 759 7.60 9.18 72.66
CA GLU A 759 6.37 9.97 73.04
C GLU A 759 5.39 10.63 72.03
N SER A 760 4.12 10.82 72.49
CA SER A 760 2.89 11.29 71.79
C SER A 760 1.72 11.48 72.82
N PRO A 761 0.46 11.86 72.50
CA PRO A 761 -0.18 12.75 71.47
C PRO A 761 -0.99 13.93 72.14
N ILE A 762 -1.92 14.66 71.43
CA ILE A 762 -3.23 15.25 71.94
C ILE A 762 -3.93 16.32 71.02
N VAL A 763 -5.22 16.08 70.66
CA VAL A 763 -6.46 16.94 70.53
C VAL A 763 -6.57 18.21 69.60
N GLU A 764 -7.82 18.46 69.12
CA GLU A 764 -8.40 19.56 68.28
C GLU A 764 -8.75 20.88 69.08
N PRO A 765 -9.61 21.89 68.67
CA PRO A 765 -10.42 22.20 67.44
C PRO A 765 -10.32 23.73 67.04
N PRO A 766 -11.34 24.52 66.54
CA PRO A 766 -12.59 24.29 65.76
C PRO A 766 -12.77 25.26 64.52
N ILE A 767 -14.01 25.37 63.99
CA ILE A 767 -14.54 26.26 62.90
C ILE A 767 -15.95 26.80 63.33
N PRO A 768 -16.70 27.74 62.65
CA PRO A 768 -16.69 28.26 61.25
C PRO A 768 -16.65 29.84 61.22
N PRO A 769 -17.55 30.73 60.68
CA PRO A 769 -18.67 30.67 59.70
C PRO A 769 -18.88 31.84 58.67
N VAL A 770 -19.15 31.47 57.40
CA VAL A 770 -20.28 31.91 56.50
C VAL A 770 -20.70 33.39 56.37
N ARG A 771 -20.80 33.86 55.11
CA ARG A 771 -21.94 34.69 54.64
C ARG A 771 -22.34 34.37 53.17
N THR A 772 -23.40 34.99 52.65
CA THR A 772 -24.30 34.36 51.64
C THR A 772 -24.99 35.34 50.67
N LYS A 773 -25.68 34.80 49.63
CA LYS A 773 -26.79 35.39 48.80
C LYS A 773 -26.37 36.27 47.59
N LYS A 774 -27.11 36.31 46.46
CA LYS A 774 -28.12 35.39 45.83
C LYS A 774 -28.47 35.89 44.40
N LEU A 775 -28.99 35.00 43.53
CA LEU A 775 -29.88 35.26 42.35
C LEU A 775 -29.35 36.18 41.22
N ALA A 776 -29.12 35.67 40.00
CA ALA A 776 -30.09 35.52 38.87
C ALA A 776 -29.98 36.72 37.86
N ARG A 777 -30.47 36.69 36.61
CA ARG A 777 -31.36 35.76 35.88
C ARG A 777 -31.16 35.87 34.34
N GLU A 778 -31.67 34.87 33.61
CA GLU A 778 -32.16 34.95 32.21
C GLU A 778 -31.18 34.95 31.00
N GLN A 779 -31.77 34.64 29.82
CA GLN A 779 -31.13 34.38 28.52
C GLN A 779 -31.34 35.54 27.53
N SER A 780 -30.50 35.64 26.50
CA SER A 780 -30.93 35.89 25.11
C SER A 780 -29.76 35.64 24.12
N GLU A 781 -30.04 35.59 22.81
CA GLU A 781 -29.12 35.04 21.81
C GLU A 781 -28.54 36.07 20.81
N ARG A 782 -27.54 35.63 20.02
CA ARG A 782 -27.23 36.04 18.63
C ARG A 782 -27.09 37.56 18.31
N ASN A 783 -25.85 38.03 18.03
CA ASN A 783 -25.30 38.03 16.66
C ASN A 783 -23.93 38.74 16.43
N THR A 784 -23.10 38.07 15.63
CA THR A 784 -21.95 38.43 14.77
C THR A 784 -21.33 39.87 14.65
N LYS A 785 -19.99 39.86 14.39
CA LYS A 785 -19.15 40.79 13.55
C LYS A 785 -18.62 42.15 14.09
N VAL A 786 -17.39 42.11 14.63
CA VAL A 786 -16.24 43.06 14.43
C VAL A 786 -14.97 42.20 14.61
N ARG A 787 -13.89 42.12 13.79
CA ARG A 787 -13.13 42.93 12.81
C ARG A 787 -11.87 43.65 13.39
N ARG A 788 -10.68 43.06 13.13
CA ARG A 788 -9.28 43.55 13.39
C ARG A 788 -8.82 43.46 14.86
N LYS A 789 -7.81 42.62 15.16
CA LYS A 789 -6.33 42.83 15.19
C LYS A 789 -5.85 43.34 16.57
N THR A 790 -5.22 42.53 17.43
CA THR A 790 -3.86 41.91 17.39
C THR A 790 -2.69 42.88 17.61
N LEU A 791 -1.97 42.67 18.72
CA LEU A 791 -0.51 42.65 18.92
C LEU A 791 -0.29 41.91 20.28
N LEU A 792 0.86 41.29 20.60
CA LEU A 792 2.18 41.39 19.98
C LEU A 792 2.65 40.05 19.35
N GLU A 793 3.24 40.16 18.17
CA GLU A 793 4.41 39.37 17.75
C GLU A 793 5.44 40.40 17.23
N SER A 794 6.74 40.22 17.51
CA SER A 794 7.77 41.08 16.91
C SER A 794 9.20 40.51 17.01
N PHE A 795 9.64 39.83 15.95
CA PHE A 795 11.03 39.91 15.48
C PHE A 795 11.02 40.03 13.95
N SER A 796 11.63 41.09 13.42
CA SER A 796 11.58 41.46 12.00
C SER A 796 12.89 41.09 11.30
N ILE A 797 12.81 40.28 10.25
CA ILE A 797 13.88 40.09 9.25
C ILE A 797 13.49 40.84 7.95
N SER A 798 12.91 42.04 8.07
CA SER A 798 12.40 42.83 6.93
C SER A 798 13.02 44.24 6.77
N ASP A 799 13.96 44.59 7.65
CA ASP A 799 14.56 45.94 7.72
C ASP A 799 16.03 46.00 7.26
N TRP A 800 16.72 44.85 7.15
CA TRP A 800 18.05 44.77 6.51
C TRP A 800 17.98 44.91 4.98
N VAL A 801 16.91 44.41 4.36
CA VAL A 801 16.75 44.36 2.89
C VAL A 801 16.53 45.74 2.26
N ARG A 802 16.13 46.76 3.06
CA ARG A 802 15.69 48.07 2.54
C ARG A 802 16.75 49.17 2.51
N LYS A 803 18.02 48.85 2.80
CA LYS A 803 19.13 49.83 2.86
C LYS A 803 20.19 49.71 1.76
N PHE A 804 20.00 48.80 0.79
CA PHE A 804 20.90 48.59 -0.36
C PHE A 804 20.17 48.76 -1.70
N ASN A 805 19.48 49.89 -1.88
CA ASN A 805 18.86 50.26 -3.17
C ASN A 805 18.82 51.77 -3.37
N LYS A 806 20.00 52.37 -3.65
CA LYS A 806 20.17 53.67 -4.32
C LYS A 806 21.63 53.95 -4.67
N LEU A 807 22.05 53.48 -5.84
CA LEU A 807 23.11 54.05 -6.69
C LEU A 807 22.97 53.46 -8.10
N ASP A 808 23.52 54.14 -9.10
CA ASP A 808 22.94 54.17 -10.45
C ASP A 808 23.33 53.04 -11.42
N ASN A 809 22.60 53.04 -12.54
CA ASN A 809 22.90 52.31 -13.77
C ASN A 809 24.40 52.31 -14.13
N SER A 810 25.11 51.21 -13.85
CA SER A 810 25.92 50.47 -14.82
C SER A 810 26.77 49.40 -14.12
N PHE A 811 26.76 48.17 -14.63
CA PHE A 811 27.92 47.35 -15.01
C PHE A 811 27.44 45.95 -15.46
N SER A 812 28.33 45.15 -16.05
CA SER A 812 27.98 43.90 -16.75
C SER A 812 28.31 42.65 -15.94
N ARG A 813 27.46 41.61 -16.08
CA ARG A 813 27.60 40.22 -15.60
C ARG A 813 27.63 40.01 -14.07
N SER A 814 26.73 39.15 -13.61
CA SER A 814 27.10 37.76 -13.26
C SER A 814 25.88 36.83 -13.24
N ARG A 815 26.12 35.53 -13.40
CA ARG A 815 25.09 34.48 -13.32
C ARG A 815 24.91 34.02 -11.87
N SER A 816 23.70 33.64 -11.50
CA SER A 816 23.48 32.61 -10.49
C SER A 816 22.59 31.54 -11.13
N SER A 817 23.03 30.29 -11.04
CA SER A 817 22.37 29.12 -11.61
C SER A 817 22.28 28.07 -10.51
N SER A 818 21.08 27.53 -10.27
CA SER A 818 20.85 26.47 -9.28
C SER A 818 21.75 25.28 -9.57
N MET A 819 22.49 24.81 -8.56
CA MET A 819 23.53 23.80 -8.72
C MET A 819 22.96 22.38 -8.80
N SER A 820 22.50 22.01 -9.99
CA SER A 820 22.29 20.61 -10.41
C SER A 820 23.39 20.17 -11.38
N SER A 821 24.64 20.59 -11.13
CA SER A 821 25.72 20.57 -12.11
C SER A 821 27.08 20.25 -11.47
N LEU A 822 27.27 18.98 -11.13
CA LEU A 822 28.57 18.34 -10.96
C LEU A 822 28.54 17.04 -11.76
N GLU A 823 29.36 17.00 -12.81
CA GLU A 823 29.75 15.81 -13.58
C GLU A 823 28.62 14.88 -14.07
N ASN A 824 27.75 15.43 -14.92
CA ASN A 824 27.39 14.77 -16.17
C ASN A 824 26.89 15.80 -17.19
N ALA A 825 27.23 15.62 -18.47
CA ALA A 825 26.56 16.35 -19.56
C ALA A 825 25.18 15.72 -19.73
N SER A 826 24.13 16.40 -19.30
CA SER A 826 22.77 15.84 -19.25
C SER A 826 22.30 15.39 -20.63
N THR A 827 22.27 14.08 -20.87
CA THR A 827 21.75 13.51 -22.11
C THR A 827 20.27 13.80 -22.24
N GLU A 828 19.85 14.20 -23.44
CA GLU A 828 18.45 14.52 -23.71
C GLU A 828 17.69 13.23 -24.05
N ALA A 829 16.81 12.82 -23.14
CA ALA A 829 16.05 11.59 -23.23
C ALA A 829 14.73 11.79 -23.99
N VAL A 830 14.25 10.75 -24.64
CA VAL A 830 12.96 10.73 -25.33
C VAL A 830 11.86 10.30 -24.36
N THR A 831 10.98 11.23 -23.97
CA THR A 831 10.05 11.04 -22.84
C THR A 831 8.59 10.90 -23.25
N CYS A 832 8.21 11.31 -24.47
CA CYS A 832 6.84 11.20 -24.96
C CYS A 832 6.81 10.92 -26.48
N LEU A 833 5.93 10.01 -26.93
CA LEU A 833 5.78 9.63 -28.33
C LEU A 833 4.29 9.44 -28.69
N ALA A 834 3.82 10.11 -29.74
CA ALA A 834 2.43 10.02 -30.21
C ALA A 834 2.33 9.96 -31.74
N PHE A 835 1.47 9.08 -32.28
CA PHE A 835 1.15 9.00 -33.71
C PHE A 835 -0.21 9.65 -33.99
N ALA A 836 -0.29 10.52 -35.01
CA ALA A 836 -1.54 11.19 -35.41
C ALA A 836 -1.51 11.65 -36.87
N ASP A 837 -2.69 11.84 -37.48
CA ASP A 837 -2.81 12.55 -38.76
C ASP A 837 -2.87 14.06 -38.49
N SER A 838 -1.91 14.85 -38.99
CA SER A 838 -1.80 16.27 -38.64
C SER A 838 -1.42 17.22 -39.76
N TYR A 839 -1.82 18.50 -39.61
CA TYR A 839 -1.55 19.57 -40.56
C TYR A 839 -0.19 20.25 -40.27
N ILE A 840 0.90 19.71 -40.83
CA ILE A 840 2.27 20.21 -40.60
C ILE A 840 2.77 21.29 -41.58
N LYS A 841 2.20 21.39 -42.79
CA LYS A 841 2.70 22.26 -43.87
C LYS A 841 1.82 23.49 -44.09
N LYS A 842 2.37 24.68 -43.88
CA LYS A 842 1.70 25.97 -44.19
C LYS A 842 1.44 26.19 -45.70
N SER A 843 2.15 25.46 -46.56
CA SER A 843 2.01 25.51 -48.03
C SER A 843 0.87 24.64 -48.57
N ASP A 844 0.37 23.67 -47.78
CA ASP A 844 -0.75 22.80 -48.16
C ASP A 844 -1.63 22.54 -46.92
N PRO A 845 -2.58 23.45 -46.62
CA PRO A 845 -3.52 23.31 -45.52
C PRO A 845 -4.70 22.37 -45.85
N SER A 846 -4.71 21.73 -47.03
CA SER A 846 -5.88 20.97 -47.50
C SER A 846 -5.97 19.59 -46.84
N LEU A 847 -4.84 18.92 -46.63
CA LEU A 847 -4.75 17.51 -46.24
C LEU A 847 -3.95 17.33 -44.93
N ALA A 848 -4.50 16.57 -43.98
CA ALA A 848 -3.76 16.08 -42.83
C ALA A 848 -2.90 14.89 -43.26
N LEU A 849 -1.64 14.84 -42.81
CA LEU A 849 -0.70 13.78 -43.18
C LEU A 849 -0.37 12.91 -41.96
N PRO A 850 -0.10 11.60 -42.16
CA PRO A 850 0.41 10.75 -41.08
C PRO A 850 1.70 11.32 -40.50
N THR A 851 1.74 11.45 -39.18
CA THR A 851 2.86 12.02 -38.43
C THR A 851 3.14 11.26 -37.15
N MET A 852 4.38 11.35 -36.68
CA MET A 852 4.76 11.00 -35.31
C MET A 852 5.32 12.24 -34.61
N TRP A 853 4.91 12.44 -33.38
CA TRP A 853 5.32 13.55 -32.52
C TRP A 853 6.22 13.02 -31.40
N LEU A 854 7.33 13.72 -31.20
CA LEU A 854 8.41 13.38 -30.28
C LEU A 854 8.51 14.47 -29.20
N GLY A 855 8.49 14.09 -27.92
CA GLY A 855 8.76 14.99 -26.78
C GLY A 855 9.97 14.55 -25.98
N THR A 856 10.74 15.51 -25.45
CA THR A 856 12.03 15.27 -24.79
C THR A 856 12.13 15.79 -23.35
N SER A 857 13.15 15.33 -22.62
CA SER A 857 13.45 15.78 -21.26
C SER A 857 13.83 17.26 -21.15
N LEU A 858 14.34 17.89 -22.23
CA LEU A 858 14.62 19.34 -22.27
C LEU A 858 13.44 20.19 -22.76
N GLY A 859 12.22 19.61 -22.77
CA GLY A 859 10.97 20.31 -23.07
C GLY A 859 10.78 20.66 -24.54
N ALA A 860 11.55 20.03 -25.45
CA ALA A 860 11.36 20.19 -26.88
C ALA A 860 10.29 19.23 -27.40
N VAL A 861 9.55 19.65 -28.42
CA VAL A 861 8.67 18.78 -29.21
C VAL A 861 8.98 18.95 -30.69
N LEU A 862 9.23 17.82 -31.35
CA LEU A 862 9.55 17.71 -32.77
C LEU A 862 8.53 16.81 -33.48
N THR A 863 8.50 16.87 -34.81
CA THR A 863 7.58 16.06 -35.62
C THR A 863 8.33 15.34 -36.74
N VAL A 864 7.95 14.09 -36.98
CA VAL A 864 8.37 13.24 -38.10
C VAL A 864 7.17 13.09 -39.03
N SER A 865 7.33 13.51 -40.29
CA SER A 865 6.37 13.21 -41.36
C SER A 865 6.53 11.78 -41.83
N LEU A 866 5.40 11.11 -42.09
CA LEU A 866 5.35 9.71 -42.51
C LEU A 866 4.60 9.63 -43.85
N ASN A 867 5.25 9.08 -44.88
CA ASN A 867 4.60 8.71 -46.13
C ASN A 867 4.33 7.20 -46.11
N ILE A 868 3.05 6.83 -45.97
CA ILE A 868 2.62 5.44 -45.76
C ILE A 868 2.03 4.91 -47.08
N PRO A 869 2.63 3.90 -47.73
CA PRO A 869 2.10 3.31 -48.95
C PRO A 869 0.72 2.66 -48.76
N ASP A 870 -0.09 2.67 -49.81
CA ASP A 870 -1.41 2.04 -49.85
C ASP A 870 -1.37 0.54 -49.49
N GLN A 871 -2.46 0.00 -48.96
CA GLN A 871 -2.50 -1.33 -48.32
C GLN A 871 -1.99 -2.48 -49.20
N GLU A 872 -2.09 -2.37 -50.53
CA GLU A 872 -1.57 -3.35 -51.49
C GLU A 872 -0.04 -3.22 -51.65
N ALA A 873 0.47 -1.99 -51.81
CA ALA A 873 1.90 -1.68 -51.93
C ALA A 873 2.67 -1.80 -50.61
N ARG A 874 1.99 -1.66 -49.46
CA ARG A 874 2.55 -1.65 -48.09
C ARG A 874 3.41 -2.87 -47.71
N LYS A 875 3.36 -3.95 -48.50
CA LYS A 875 4.20 -5.16 -48.34
C LYS A 875 5.51 -5.14 -49.14
N SER A 876 5.62 -4.28 -50.15
CA SER A 876 6.77 -4.15 -51.05
C SER A 876 7.46 -2.79 -50.97
N GLU A 877 6.72 -1.75 -50.59
CA GLU A 877 7.22 -0.38 -50.44
C GLU A 877 7.31 -0.01 -48.96
N ALA A 878 8.47 0.43 -48.50
CA ALA A 878 8.70 0.84 -47.12
C ALA A 878 8.06 2.21 -46.83
N VAL A 879 7.63 2.42 -45.58
CA VAL A 879 7.18 3.74 -45.11
C VAL A 879 8.36 4.71 -45.09
N GLN A 880 8.22 5.87 -45.72
CA GLN A 880 9.26 6.91 -45.68
C GLN A 880 9.04 7.78 -44.44
N ALA A 881 10.07 7.95 -43.61
CA ALA A 881 10.05 8.80 -42.43
C ALA A 881 11.07 9.94 -42.56
N ALA A 882 10.67 11.17 -42.26
CA ALA A 882 11.57 12.33 -42.28
C ALA A 882 11.16 13.37 -41.23
N LEU A 883 12.15 13.89 -40.49
CA LEU A 883 11.97 15.06 -39.60
C LEU A 883 11.42 16.24 -40.40
N ALA A 884 10.31 16.81 -39.95
CA ALA A 884 9.59 17.86 -40.68
C ALA A 884 8.69 18.69 -39.76
N GLY A 885 8.65 20.01 -39.99
CA GLY A 885 7.84 20.93 -39.20
C GLY A 885 8.66 21.75 -38.20
N PRO A 886 8.00 22.48 -37.29
CA PRO A 886 8.65 23.32 -36.30
C PRO A 886 9.11 22.52 -35.07
N VAL A 887 10.01 23.10 -34.29
CA VAL A 887 10.29 22.64 -32.91
C VAL A 887 9.52 23.53 -31.93
N PHE A 888 8.63 22.95 -31.13
CA PHE A 888 8.00 23.64 -30.01
C PHE A 888 8.88 23.51 -28.76
N ARG A 889 8.83 24.47 -27.84
CA ARG A 889 9.56 24.39 -26.56
C ARG A 889 8.74 24.87 -25.36
N LEU A 890 8.68 24.02 -24.33
CA LEU A 890 8.07 24.29 -23.03
C LEU A 890 9.16 24.25 -21.94
N LYS A 891 8.79 24.49 -20.68
CA LYS A 891 9.70 24.38 -19.52
C LYS A 891 9.57 22.99 -18.89
N GLY A 892 10.69 22.33 -18.64
CA GLY A 892 10.74 20.97 -18.08
C GLY A 892 10.35 19.89 -19.09
N SER A 893 10.55 18.63 -18.72
CA SER A 893 10.32 17.43 -19.53
C SER A 893 8.91 17.36 -20.11
N VAL A 894 8.77 16.90 -21.36
CA VAL A 894 7.46 16.63 -21.98
C VAL A 894 6.89 15.33 -21.43
N LEU A 895 5.69 15.40 -20.87
CA LEU A 895 5.01 14.27 -20.21
C LEU A 895 3.89 13.68 -21.06
N SER A 896 3.14 14.52 -21.77
CA SER A 896 1.97 14.09 -22.54
C SER A 896 1.68 15.00 -23.73
N MET A 897 1.18 14.42 -24.81
CA MET A 897 0.79 15.11 -26.04
C MET A 897 -0.48 14.49 -26.61
N SER A 898 -1.37 15.29 -27.18
CA SER A 898 -2.58 14.83 -27.89
C SER A 898 -3.08 15.88 -28.87
N LEU A 899 -3.78 15.44 -29.93
CA LEU A 899 -4.36 16.33 -30.93
C LEU A 899 -5.88 16.41 -30.80
N LEU A 900 -6.40 17.63 -30.97
CA LEU A 900 -7.81 17.95 -31.02
C LEU A 900 -8.20 18.42 -32.43
N ASP A 901 -9.45 18.23 -32.82
CA ASP A 901 -10.01 18.79 -34.05
C ASP A 901 -10.35 20.30 -33.88
N CYS A 902 -10.87 20.93 -34.94
CA CYS A 902 -11.30 22.33 -34.91
C CYS A 902 -12.48 22.60 -33.95
N ASN A 903 -13.17 21.57 -33.45
CA ASN A 903 -14.24 21.66 -32.46
C ASN A 903 -13.74 21.41 -31.02
N GLY A 904 -12.43 21.15 -30.83
CA GLY A 904 -11.85 20.81 -29.53
C GLY A 904 -12.05 19.35 -29.09
N ALA A 905 -12.62 18.50 -29.95
CA ALA A 905 -12.79 17.07 -29.66
C ALA A 905 -11.47 16.30 -29.85
N LEU A 906 -11.22 15.30 -29.00
CA LEU A 906 -10.01 14.48 -29.06
C LEU A 906 -9.99 13.66 -30.35
N ILE A 907 -8.93 13.78 -31.14
CA ILE A 907 -8.74 12.95 -32.34
C ILE A 907 -8.32 11.55 -31.88
N PRO A 908 -9.12 10.50 -32.12
CA PRO A 908 -8.75 9.14 -31.75
C PRO A 908 -7.54 8.69 -32.60
N TYR A 909 -6.65 7.92 -32.00
CA TYR A 909 -5.54 7.33 -32.74
C TYR A 909 -6.04 6.36 -33.81
N ALA A 910 -5.44 6.37 -35.00
CA ALA A 910 -5.79 5.45 -36.07
C ALA A 910 -5.43 4.00 -35.67
N PHE A 911 -6.38 3.07 -35.77
CA PHE A 911 -6.17 1.66 -35.43
C PHE A 911 -6.67 0.69 -36.51
N GLU A 912 -6.07 -0.51 -36.55
CA GLU A 912 -6.64 -1.67 -37.25
C GLU A 912 -7.52 -2.46 -36.29
N SER A 913 -8.80 -2.69 -36.60
CA SER A 913 -9.65 -3.60 -35.81
C SER A 913 -9.15 -5.04 -35.87
N TRP A 914 -9.02 -5.70 -34.72
CA TRP A 914 -8.60 -7.09 -34.61
C TRP A 914 -9.53 -8.03 -35.38
N LYS A 915 -8.93 -9.04 -36.03
CA LYS A 915 -9.62 -10.08 -36.80
C LYS A 915 -9.12 -11.45 -36.34
N ASP A 916 -10.02 -12.42 -36.35
CA ASP A 916 -9.70 -13.81 -36.04
C ASP A 916 -9.17 -14.50 -37.30
N ASP A 917 -7.86 -14.77 -37.35
CA ASP A 917 -7.18 -15.41 -38.50
C ASP A 917 -7.89 -16.71 -38.96
N GLY A 918 -8.63 -17.38 -38.06
CA GLY A 918 -9.40 -18.60 -38.36
C GLY A 918 -10.75 -18.40 -39.08
N ARG A 919 -11.27 -17.17 -39.20
CA ARG A 919 -12.59 -16.89 -39.83
C ARG A 919 -12.53 -16.50 -41.31
N GLU A 920 -11.37 -16.05 -41.80
CA GLU A 920 -11.23 -15.56 -43.18
C GLU A 920 -11.63 -16.59 -44.26
N GLY A 921 -11.48 -17.89 -43.96
CA GLY A 921 -11.84 -18.98 -44.86
C GLY A 921 -13.36 -19.19 -45.08
N LYS A 922 -14.23 -18.59 -44.24
CA LYS A 922 -15.70 -18.69 -44.40
C LYS A 922 -16.35 -17.37 -44.82
N GLU A 923 -15.94 -16.23 -44.27
CA GLU A 923 -16.62 -14.95 -44.54
C GLU A 923 -16.44 -14.40 -45.97
N LYS A 924 -15.51 -14.96 -46.76
CA LYS A 924 -15.26 -14.55 -48.16
C LYS A 924 -16.36 -14.89 -49.18
N ARG A 925 -17.47 -15.52 -48.78
CA ARG A 925 -18.60 -15.83 -49.70
C ARG A 925 -19.85 -14.96 -49.53
N ASP A 926 -20.11 -14.42 -48.33
CA ASP A 926 -21.41 -13.83 -47.98
C ASP A 926 -21.30 -12.41 -47.38
N LYS A 927 -20.78 -11.45 -48.16
CA LYS A 927 -20.84 -10.01 -47.80
C LYS A 927 -21.16 -9.11 -49.00
N THR A 928 -22.38 -8.59 -49.03
CA THR A 928 -22.75 -7.41 -49.82
C THR A 928 -22.10 -6.15 -49.24
N PRO A 929 -21.65 -5.19 -50.08
CA PRO A 929 -20.88 -4.03 -49.63
C PRO A 929 -21.77 -3.02 -48.89
N THR A 930 -21.79 -3.11 -47.56
CA THR A 930 -22.57 -2.21 -46.70
C THR A 930 -21.65 -1.43 -45.77
N LYS A 931 -21.61 -0.10 -45.95
CA LYS A 931 -20.88 0.95 -45.19
C LYS A 931 -19.86 0.47 -44.14
N GLN A 932 -18.57 0.52 -44.50
CA GLN A 932 -17.52 0.77 -43.51
C GLN A 932 -17.61 2.24 -43.07
N THR A 933 -17.87 2.49 -41.79
CA THR A 933 -17.83 3.85 -41.20
C THR A 933 -16.39 4.25 -40.87
N ALA A 934 -15.60 4.51 -41.91
CA ALA A 934 -14.40 5.32 -41.75
C ALA A 934 -14.83 6.78 -41.59
N ASN A 935 -14.63 7.37 -40.41
CA ASN A 935 -14.80 8.80 -40.18
C ASN A 935 -13.67 9.60 -40.87
N LYS A 936 -13.66 9.59 -42.21
CA LYS A 936 -12.92 10.59 -42.97
C LYS A 936 -13.55 11.95 -42.66
N MET A 937 -12.73 12.92 -42.27
CA MET A 937 -13.20 14.31 -42.06
C MET A 937 -13.92 14.77 -43.33
N SER A 938 -15.18 15.20 -43.17
CA SER A 938 -15.96 15.75 -44.29
C SER A 938 -15.34 17.10 -44.69
N PRO A 939 -14.89 17.30 -45.93
CA PRO A 939 -14.29 18.56 -46.33
C PRO A 939 -15.37 19.64 -46.45
N THR A 940 -15.50 20.45 -45.42
CA THR A 940 -16.37 21.65 -45.43
C THR A 940 -15.82 22.63 -46.47
N ASN A 941 -16.66 22.98 -47.46
CA ASN A 941 -16.55 24.02 -48.50
C ASN A 941 -15.15 24.43 -49.01
N PRO A 942 -14.88 24.38 -50.34
CA PRO A 942 -13.58 24.78 -50.89
C PRO A 942 -13.26 26.29 -50.75
N ASP A 943 -14.25 27.14 -50.49
CA ASP A 943 -14.09 28.58 -50.34
C ASP A 943 -13.77 29.00 -48.89
N SER A 944 -12.54 28.74 -48.43
CA SER A 944 -12.05 29.31 -47.16
C SER A 944 -10.56 29.68 -47.21
N THR A 945 -10.25 30.95 -46.90
CA THR A 945 -8.90 31.42 -46.59
C THR A 945 -8.28 30.67 -45.41
N LEU A 946 -6.95 30.52 -45.42
CA LEU A 946 -6.08 29.99 -44.35
C LEU A 946 -6.72 30.03 -42.95
N CYS A 947 -7.28 28.91 -42.52
CA CYS A 947 -7.83 28.68 -41.19
C CYS A 947 -7.10 27.52 -40.51
N ASP A 948 -6.98 27.59 -39.19
CA ASP A 948 -6.49 26.45 -38.40
C ASP A 948 -7.57 25.37 -38.27
N ARG A 949 -7.16 24.11 -38.29
CA ARG A 949 -8.04 22.94 -38.44
C ARG A 949 -7.90 21.90 -37.32
N GLN A 950 -6.85 22.01 -36.51
CA GLN A 950 -6.54 21.15 -35.37
C GLN A 950 -5.81 21.97 -34.31
N PHE A 951 -5.74 21.43 -33.08
CA PHE A 951 -4.84 21.91 -32.04
C PHE A 951 -3.99 20.75 -31.52
N ILE A 952 -2.70 20.97 -31.26
CA ILE A 952 -1.91 20.07 -30.42
C ILE A 952 -1.84 20.62 -29.00
N VAL A 953 -2.18 19.75 -28.04
CA VAL A 953 -2.03 19.96 -26.60
C VAL A 953 -0.74 19.30 -26.16
N ILE A 954 0.12 20.04 -25.48
CA ILE A 954 1.41 19.58 -24.95
C ILE A 954 1.47 19.91 -23.46
N ALA A 955 1.72 18.91 -22.62
CA ALA A 955 1.91 19.06 -21.19
C ALA A 955 3.35 18.67 -20.80
N SER A 956 4.01 19.54 -20.04
CA SER A 956 5.34 19.34 -19.46
C SER A 956 5.30 19.46 -17.93
N GLU A 957 6.39 19.08 -17.27
CA GLU A 957 6.59 19.20 -15.81
C GLU A 957 6.22 20.56 -15.19
N LYS A 958 6.25 21.65 -15.97
CA LYS A 958 5.98 23.01 -15.47
C LYS A 958 4.86 23.72 -16.24
N GLN A 959 4.53 23.32 -17.48
CA GLN A 959 3.66 24.09 -18.37
C GLN A 959 2.73 23.24 -19.22
N ALA A 960 1.51 23.75 -19.46
CA ALA A 960 0.65 23.29 -20.53
C ALA A 960 0.65 24.33 -21.67
N GLY A 961 0.60 23.86 -22.91
CA GLY A 961 0.48 24.71 -24.10
C GLY A 961 -0.44 24.07 -25.14
N VAL A 962 -1.26 24.89 -25.78
CA VAL A 962 -2.14 24.49 -26.89
C VAL A 962 -1.81 25.33 -28.11
N PHE A 963 -1.48 24.66 -29.21
CA PHE A 963 -0.96 25.28 -30.43
C PHE A 963 -1.83 24.88 -31.63
N ALA A 964 -2.27 25.87 -32.40
CA ALA A 964 -3.12 25.64 -33.57
C ALA A 964 -2.30 25.14 -34.77
N LEU A 965 -2.89 24.29 -35.62
CA LEU A 965 -2.25 23.71 -36.80
C LEU A 965 -3.09 23.98 -38.06
N PRO A 966 -2.48 24.39 -39.20
CA PRO A 966 -1.04 24.48 -39.47
C PRO A 966 -0.35 25.81 -39.10
N SER A 967 -1.02 26.80 -38.50
CA SER A 967 -0.42 28.12 -38.22
C SER A 967 0.74 28.06 -37.21
N GLN A 968 0.73 27.07 -36.32
CA GLN A 968 1.67 26.87 -35.21
C GLN A 968 1.58 27.98 -34.15
N ASN A 969 0.52 28.79 -34.19
CA ASN A 969 0.25 29.83 -33.20
C ASN A 969 -0.05 29.19 -31.83
N CYS A 970 0.62 29.69 -30.78
CA CYS A 970 0.28 29.33 -29.42
C CYS A 970 -1.01 30.06 -29.02
N VAL A 971 -2.11 29.32 -28.86
CA VAL A 971 -3.43 29.87 -28.54
C VAL A 971 -3.58 30.05 -27.04
N TYR A 972 -3.16 29.04 -26.28
CA TYR A 972 -3.19 29.04 -24.82
C TYR A 972 -1.87 28.50 -24.27
N LYS A 973 -1.33 29.14 -23.22
CA LYS A 973 -0.16 28.65 -22.48
C LYS A 973 -0.29 29.00 -21.02
N LYS A 974 0.00 28.03 -20.14
CA LYS A 974 -0.22 28.13 -18.71
C LYS A 974 0.94 27.49 -17.93
N ASN A 975 1.39 28.12 -16.85
CA ASN A 975 2.21 27.44 -15.86
C ASN A 975 1.27 26.55 -15.02
N ILE A 976 1.57 25.27 -14.89
CA ILE A 976 0.77 24.34 -14.07
C ILE A 976 1.16 24.50 -12.60
N VAL A 977 2.45 24.72 -12.36
CA VAL A 977 3.11 24.81 -11.04
C VAL A 977 4.24 25.84 -11.13
N GLU A 978 4.55 26.51 -10.02
CA GLU A 978 5.62 27.53 -9.96
C GLU A 978 6.94 26.95 -9.43
N THR A 979 6.91 26.38 -8.21
CA THR A 979 8.03 25.71 -7.55
C THR A 979 8.09 24.22 -7.89
N ASP A 980 6.97 23.53 -7.65
CA ASP A 980 6.75 22.11 -7.85
C ASP A 980 6.85 21.65 -9.30
N PHE A 981 6.81 20.34 -9.54
CA PHE A 981 6.77 19.75 -10.89
C PHE A 981 5.58 18.79 -11.03
N VAL A 982 5.10 18.61 -12.26
CA VAL A 982 4.09 17.60 -12.60
C VAL A 982 4.79 16.25 -12.76
N VAL A 983 4.32 15.23 -12.04
CA VAL A 983 4.83 13.84 -12.04
C VAL A 983 4.16 13.01 -13.13
N LYS A 984 2.86 13.25 -13.37
CA LYS A 984 2.07 12.60 -14.42
C LYS A 984 1.10 13.60 -15.03
N ALA A 985 0.99 13.62 -16.36
CA ALA A 985 -0.02 14.38 -17.09
C ALA A 985 -0.68 13.49 -18.13
N GLU A 986 -1.98 13.66 -18.37
CA GLU A 986 -2.73 12.88 -19.36
C GLU A 986 -3.91 13.68 -19.93
N ILE A 987 -4.20 13.51 -21.21
CA ILE A 987 -5.36 14.12 -21.88
C ILE A 987 -6.44 13.05 -21.95
N ILE A 988 -7.57 13.26 -21.28
CA ILE A 988 -8.63 12.25 -21.09
C ILE A 988 -9.98 12.74 -21.60
N SER A 989 -10.82 11.80 -22.05
CA SER A 989 -12.21 12.04 -22.42
C SER A 989 -13.16 11.76 -21.23
N MET A 990 -14.04 12.72 -20.91
CA MET A 990 -15.07 12.60 -19.88
C MET A 990 -16.30 13.43 -20.28
N LYS A 991 -17.51 12.84 -20.16
CA LYS A 991 -18.79 13.47 -20.58
C LYS A 991 -18.72 14.06 -22.00
N ASP A 992 -18.24 13.27 -22.94
CA ASP A 992 -18.11 13.60 -24.38
C ASP A 992 -17.36 14.92 -24.64
N SER A 993 -16.37 15.21 -23.79
CA SER A 993 -15.52 16.39 -23.85
C SER A 993 -14.14 16.08 -23.26
N VAL A 994 -13.16 16.95 -23.50
CA VAL A 994 -11.74 16.65 -23.23
C VAL A 994 -11.19 17.55 -22.12
N CYS A 995 -10.36 16.98 -21.24
CA CYS A 995 -9.61 17.74 -20.25
C CYS A 995 -8.18 17.23 -20.11
N LEU A 996 -7.29 18.13 -19.67
CA LEU A 996 -5.94 17.80 -19.23
C LEU A 996 -5.98 17.57 -17.73
N ILE A 997 -5.57 16.38 -17.26
CA ILE A 997 -5.38 16.08 -15.84
C ILE A 997 -3.88 15.97 -15.52
N CYS A 998 -3.48 16.45 -14.34
CA CYS A 998 -2.10 16.47 -13.87
C CYS A 998 -2.02 16.08 -12.39
N TYR A 999 -1.02 15.28 -12.04
CA TYR A 999 -0.61 14.98 -10.66
C TYR A 999 0.73 15.66 -10.38
N ALA A 1000 0.79 16.51 -9.34
CA ALA A 1000 1.96 17.31 -9.00
C ALA A 1000 2.75 16.74 -7.81
N SER A 1001 4.05 17.09 -7.71
CA SER A 1001 4.98 16.62 -6.68
C SER A 1001 4.56 16.95 -5.25
N ASN A 1002 3.85 18.07 -5.07
CA ASN A 1002 3.24 18.48 -3.80
C ASN A 1002 2.00 17.65 -3.42
N GLY A 1003 1.50 16.80 -4.31
CA GLY A 1003 0.37 15.90 -4.08
C GLY A 1003 -0.99 16.38 -4.56
N HIS A 1004 -1.05 17.51 -5.28
CA HIS A 1004 -2.28 18.02 -5.89
C HIS A 1004 -2.69 17.23 -7.13
N LEU A 1005 -4.01 17.08 -7.32
CA LEU A 1005 -4.62 16.77 -8.61
C LEU A 1005 -5.21 18.04 -9.22
N ILE A 1006 -4.74 18.39 -10.42
CA ILE A 1006 -5.09 19.62 -11.13
C ILE A 1006 -5.71 19.25 -12.48
N VAL A 1007 -6.88 19.82 -12.81
CA VAL A 1007 -7.60 19.55 -14.07
C VAL A 1007 -7.89 20.85 -14.80
N PHE A 1008 -7.68 20.87 -16.11
CA PHE A 1008 -7.95 22.01 -16.99
C PHE A 1008 -8.90 21.67 -18.14
N THR A 1009 -9.74 22.64 -18.56
CA THR A 1009 -10.47 22.53 -19.82
C THR A 1009 -9.51 22.46 -21.00
N LEU A 1010 -9.94 21.82 -22.09
CA LEU A 1010 -9.30 21.94 -23.38
C LEU A 1010 -10.32 22.44 -24.42
N PRO A 1011 -9.91 23.33 -25.35
CA PRO A 1011 -8.53 23.80 -25.58
C PRO A 1011 -8.04 24.94 -24.66
N SER A 1012 -8.90 25.62 -23.87
CA SER A 1012 -8.55 26.94 -23.31
C SER A 1012 -7.77 26.96 -21.98
N LEU A 1013 -7.45 25.79 -21.41
CA LEU A 1013 -6.68 25.64 -20.17
C LEU A 1013 -7.28 26.38 -18.94
N LYS A 1014 -8.61 26.61 -18.90
CA LYS A 1014 -9.30 27.13 -17.71
C LYS A 1014 -9.25 26.08 -16.59
N LEU A 1015 -9.11 26.51 -15.34
CA LEU A 1015 -9.05 25.58 -14.20
C LEU A 1015 -10.43 24.98 -13.91
N LEU A 1016 -10.50 23.66 -13.77
CA LEU A 1016 -11.72 22.90 -13.43
C LEU A 1016 -11.65 22.35 -12.01
N LEU A 1017 -10.49 21.81 -11.60
CA LEU A 1017 -10.24 21.22 -10.30
C LEU A 1017 -8.80 21.53 -9.89
N ASP A 1018 -8.59 21.83 -8.61
CA ASP A 1018 -7.29 21.86 -7.93
C ASP A 1018 -7.57 21.40 -6.50
N ILE A 1019 -6.96 20.29 -6.07
CA ILE A 1019 -7.31 19.63 -4.80
C ILE A 1019 -6.16 18.76 -4.27
N ASP A 1020 -5.98 18.76 -2.95
CA ASP A 1020 -5.09 17.84 -2.24
C ASP A 1020 -5.53 16.38 -2.46
N PHE A 1021 -4.59 15.49 -2.84
CA PHE A 1021 -4.89 14.07 -3.07
C PHE A 1021 -3.97 13.11 -2.32
N LEU A 1022 -2.66 13.23 -2.56
CA LEU A 1022 -1.62 12.36 -2.00
C LEU A 1022 -0.21 12.93 -2.26
N PRO A 1023 0.52 13.41 -1.25
CA PRO A 1023 1.92 13.84 -1.39
C PRO A 1023 2.83 12.75 -1.97
N LEU A 1024 3.78 13.13 -2.84
CA LEU A 1024 4.72 12.19 -3.46
C LEU A 1024 5.58 11.43 -2.42
N SER A 1025 5.83 12.06 -1.27
CA SER A 1025 6.52 11.48 -0.12
C SER A 1025 5.80 10.28 0.52
N GLU A 1026 4.48 10.16 0.36
CA GLU A 1026 3.70 8.99 0.80
C GLU A 1026 3.81 7.81 -0.18
N LEU A 1027 4.11 8.07 -1.47
CA LEU A 1027 4.35 7.03 -2.48
C LEU A 1027 5.81 6.56 -2.55
N SER A 1028 6.73 7.35 -1.97
CA SER A 1028 8.18 7.09 -1.84
C SER A 1028 8.53 5.87 -0.94
N PHE A 1029 7.60 4.92 -0.71
CA PHE A 1029 7.95 3.62 -0.12
C PHE A 1029 8.66 2.68 -1.12
N GLN A 1030 8.54 2.96 -2.43
CA GLN A 1030 8.97 2.07 -3.50
C GLN A 1030 10.50 1.85 -3.52
N THR A 1031 11.29 2.86 -3.15
CA THR A 1031 12.75 2.72 -2.92
C THR A 1031 13.14 2.44 -1.45
N LYS A 1032 12.32 2.83 -0.46
CA LYS A 1032 12.69 2.78 0.97
C LYS A 1032 13.01 1.38 1.51
N CYS A 1033 12.58 0.32 0.84
CA CYS A 1033 12.95 -1.06 1.20
C CYS A 1033 14.46 -1.36 1.07
N LYS A 1034 15.26 -0.49 0.43
CA LYS A 1034 16.68 -0.74 0.13
C LYS A 1034 17.69 -0.34 1.23
N GLN A 1035 17.27 0.21 2.37
CA GLN A 1035 18.21 0.84 3.33
C GLN A 1035 18.44 0.07 4.63
N GLY A 1036 19.52 -0.71 4.66
CA GLY A 1036 20.24 -1.03 5.89
C GLY A 1036 21.46 -0.12 6.05
N ILE A 1037 21.39 0.84 6.98
CA ILE A 1037 22.47 1.76 7.42
C ILE A 1037 23.06 2.65 6.30
N ILE A 1038 22.78 3.95 6.35
CA ILE A 1038 23.51 4.98 5.59
C ILE A 1038 24.04 6.05 6.56
N ASP A 1039 25.27 6.49 6.34
CA ASP A 1039 25.93 7.57 7.09
C ASP A 1039 25.16 8.90 6.91
N PRO A 1040 24.93 9.69 7.98
CA PRO A 1040 24.22 10.97 7.89
C PRO A 1040 24.86 11.98 6.92
N MET A 1041 26.16 11.93 6.63
CA MET A 1041 26.79 12.79 5.61
C MET A 1041 26.45 12.38 4.17
N LEU A 1042 26.24 11.08 3.90
CA LEU A 1042 25.80 10.61 2.59
C LEU A 1042 24.29 10.84 2.34
N SER A 1043 23.52 11.09 3.41
CA SER A 1043 22.06 11.19 3.35
C SER A 1043 21.54 12.26 2.38
N ILE A 1044 22.21 13.41 2.22
CA ILE A 1044 21.72 14.53 1.38
C ILE A 1044 21.83 14.19 -0.11
N TRP A 1045 22.98 13.69 -0.55
CA TRP A 1045 23.19 13.28 -1.94
C TRP A 1045 22.39 12.00 -2.28
N GLY A 1046 22.32 11.06 -1.33
CA GLY A 1046 21.47 9.88 -1.43
C GLY A 1046 19.99 10.25 -1.61
N GLN A 1047 19.45 11.15 -0.77
CA GLN A 1047 18.06 11.61 -0.87
C GLN A 1047 17.75 12.20 -2.26
N GLN A 1048 18.67 12.98 -2.85
CA GLN A 1048 18.43 13.60 -4.16
C GLN A 1048 18.38 12.58 -5.30
N LEU A 1049 19.19 11.52 -5.26
CA LEU A 1049 19.16 10.41 -6.23
C LEU A 1049 17.92 9.54 -6.03
N ILE A 1050 17.64 9.17 -4.78
CA ILE A 1050 16.47 8.35 -4.39
C ILE A 1050 15.16 9.02 -4.82
N VAL A 1051 15.01 10.33 -4.63
CA VAL A 1051 13.82 11.09 -5.07
C VAL A 1051 13.61 11.00 -6.58
N ASN A 1052 14.68 10.96 -7.39
CA ASN A 1052 14.56 10.81 -8.84
C ASN A 1052 14.16 9.39 -9.24
N GLU A 1053 14.72 8.36 -8.58
CA GLU A 1053 14.33 6.96 -8.79
C GLU A 1053 12.88 6.68 -8.36
N ASP A 1054 12.48 7.11 -7.15
CA ASP A 1054 11.09 7.06 -6.69
C ASP A 1054 10.16 7.73 -7.71
N THR A 1055 10.47 8.96 -8.15
CA THR A 1055 9.62 9.71 -9.10
C THR A 1055 9.42 8.95 -10.40
N ASN A 1056 10.46 8.30 -10.93
CA ASN A 1056 10.38 7.52 -12.16
C ASN A 1056 9.56 6.22 -12.00
N LEU A 1057 9.65 5.53 -10.85
CA LEU A 1057 8.86 4.33 -10.60
C LEU A 1057 7.40 4.67 -10.27
N ILE A 1058 7.16 5.79 -9.58
CA ILE A 1058 5.82 6.33 -9.32
C ILE A 1058 5.15 6.77 -10.63
N SER A 1059 5.86 7.45 -11.55
CA SER A 1059 5.26 7.84 -12.84
C SER A 1059 4.96 6.63 -13.76
N LYS A 1060 5.65 5.50 -13.57
CA LYS A 1060 5.38 4.20 -14.22
C LYS A 1060 4.25 3.40 -13.55
N THR A 1061 4.01 3.56 -12.25
CA THR A 1061 2.97 2.83 -11.49
C THR A 1061 1.68 3.64 -11.27
N PHE A 1062 1.70 4.95 -11.51
CA PHE A 1062 0.55 5.85 -11.52
C PHE A 1062 0.01 6.01 -12.96
N SER A 1063 -1.29 5.81 -13.16
CA SER A 1063 -1.97 5.98 -14.46
C SER A 1063 -3.27 6.75 -14.27
N PHE A 1064 -3.57 7.69 -15.17
CA PHE A 1064 -4.96 8.10 -15.38
C PHE A 1064 -5.61 7.15 -16.39
N SER A 1065 -6.87 7.39 -16.73
CA SER A 1065 -7.58 6.78 -17.85
C SER A 1065 -8.81 7.61 -18.23
N ASN A 1066 -9.51 7.19 -19.28
CA ASN A 1066 -10.77 7.81 -19.72
C ASN A 1066 -11.87 7.73 -18.65
N LYS A 1067 -12.93 8.51 -18.87
CA LYS A 1067 -14.09 8.71 -17.97
C LYS A 1067 -13.76 9.35 -16.61
N GLY A 1068 -12.54 9.87 -16.43
CA GLY A 1068 -12.12 10.53 -15.18
C GLY A 1068 -11.56 9.57 -14.14
N HIS A 1069 -11.04 8.41 -14.54
CA HIS A 1069 -10.49 7.41 -13.63
C HIS A 1069 -8.97 7.51 -13.48
N GLY A 1070 -8.44 6.89 -12.42
CA GLY A 1070 -7.02 6.64 -12.27
C GLY A 1070 -6.72 5.51 -11.28
N LEU A 1071 -5.47 5.05 -11.28
CA LEU A 1071 -4.95 4.12 -10.29
C LEU A 1071 -3.49 4.42 -9.95
N TYR A 1072 -3.05 3.94 -8.79
CA TYR A 1072 -1.67 3.98 -8.36
C TYR A 1072 -1.34 2.80 -7.44
N LEU A 1073 -0.07 2.43 -7.37
CA LEU A 1073 0.45 1.46 -6.39
C LEU A 1073 0.55 2.17 -5.03
N VAL A 1074 -0.28 1.78 -4.05
CA VAL A 1074 -0.43 2.47 -2.74
C VAL A 1074 0.43 1.84 -1.64
N THR A 1075 0.81 0.58 -1.82
CA THR A 1075 1.82 -0.16 -1.06
C THR A 1075 2.50 -1.13 -2.05
N PRO A 1076 3.64 -1.77 -1.73
CA PRO A 1076 4.27 -2.75 -2.62
C PRO A 1076 3.37 -3.94 -3.02
N THR A 1077 2.28 -4.16 -2.28
CA THR A 1077 1.36 -5.29 -2.40
C THR A 1077 -0.08 -4.89 -2.75
N GLU A 1078 -0.39 -3.59 -2.87
CA GLU A 1078 -1.76 -3.11 -3.15
C GLU A 1078 -1.82 -1.97 -4.20
N LEU A 1079 -2.79 -2.09 -5.12
CA LEU A 1079 -3.23 -1.04 -6.04
C LEU A 1079 -4.46 -0.33 -5.48
N GLN A 1080 -4.48 1.01 -5.54
CA GLN A 1080 -5.62 1.85 -5.20
C GLN A 1080 -6.19 2.51 -6.46
N LYS A 1081 -7.46 2.23 -6.77
CA LYS A 1081 -8.23 2.98 -7.76
C LYS A 1081 -8.76 4.28 -7.16
N PHE A 1082 -8.91 5.29 -8.00
CA PHE A 1082 -9.61 6.54 -7.68
C PHE A 1082 -10.37 7.05 -8.92
N THR A 1083 -11.29 7.98 -8.69
CA THR A 1083 -11.95 8.73 -9.75
C THR A 1083 -11.98 10.22 -9.41
N VAL A 1084 -12.04 11.06 -10.43
CA VAL A 1084 -12.45 12.47 -10.33
C VAL A 1084 -13.85 12.70 -10.91
N CYS A 1085 -14.56 11.66 -11.37
CA CYS A 1085 -15.88 11.79 -11.96
C CYS A 1085 -16.99 11.81 -10.88
N GLN A 1086 -17.75 12.90 -10.79
CA GLN A 1086 -18.87 13.01 -9.83
C GLN A 1086 -19.97 11.95 -10.08
N GLU A 1087 -20.22 11.60 -11.34
CA GLU A 1087 -21.28 10.65 -11.71
C GLU A 1087 -20.97 9.24 -11.19
N PHE A 1088 -19.70 8.81 -11.31
CA PHE A 1088 -19.23 7.57 -10.70
C PHE A 1088 -19.19 7.66 -9.16
N CYS A 1089 -18.85 8.83 -8.59
CA CYS A 1089 -18.89 9.04 -7.14
C CYS A 1089 -20.27 8.78 -6.53
N ASN A 1090 -21.35 9.06 -7.26
CA ASN A 1090 -22.73 8.77 -6.85
C ASN A 1090 -23.02 7.25 -6.88
N GLN A 1091 -22.64 6.57 -7.97
CA GLN A 1091 -22.91 5.14 -8.19
C GLN A 1091 -22.06 4.20 -7.30
N TYR A 1092 -20.86 4.63 -6.89
CA TYR A 1092 -19.90 3.80 -6.14
C TYR A 1092 -20.48 3.08 -4.91
N ASN A 1093 -21.41 3.70 -4.18
CA ASN A 1093 -22.02 3.08 -2.98
C ASN A 1093 -22.90 1.86 -3.34
N GLU A 1094 -23.42 1.80 -4.57
CA GLU A 1094 -24.22 0.67 -5.08
C GLU A 1094 -23.30 -0.51 -5.42
N MET A 1095 -22.12 -0.23 -5.98
CA MET A 1095 -21.10 -1.21 -6.38
C MET A 1095 -20.44 -1.98 -5.21
N LEU A 1096 -20.43 -1.40 -4.00
CA LEU A 1096 -19.87 -2.04 -2.81
C LEU A 1096 -20.74 -3.21 -2.33
N GLY A 1097 -20.08 -4.26 -1.82
CA GLY A 1097 -20.76 -5.36 -1.11
C GLY A 1097 -21.34 -4.94 0.24
N GLU A 1098 -22.32 -5.72 0.71
CA GLU A 1098 -22.89 -5.65 2.05
C GLU A 1098 -22.17 -6.67 2.93
N LEU A 1099 -21.57 -6.19 4.01
CA LEU A 1099 -20.75 -7.03 4.91
C LEU A 1099 -21.64 -7.86 5.83
N TYR A 1100 -22.57 -7.19 6.52
CA TYR A 1100 -23.46 -7.81 7.49
C TYR A 1100 -24.74 -8.32 6.84
N VAL A 1101 -25.06 -9.60 7.05
CA VAL A 1101 -26.32 -10.23 6.64
C VAL A 1101 -26.99 -10.79 7.89
N ALA A 1102 -28.29 -10.56 8.08
CA ALA A 1102 -28.98 -11.08 9.26
C ALA A 1102 -29.02 -12.62 9.23
N HIS A 1103 -28.33 -13.26 10.18
CA HIS A 1103 -28.30 -14.70 10.37
C HIS A 1103 -28.79 -15.07 11.77
N GLU A 1104 -29.47 -16.21 11.90
CA GLU A 1104 -29.85 -16.76 13.20
C GLU A 1104 -28.60 -17.31 13.90
N MET A 1105 -28.44 -17.02 15.20
CA MET A 1105 -27.38 -17.64 15.99
C MET A 1105 -27.65 -19.14 16.14
N PRO A 1106 -26.67 -20.03 15.84
CA PRO A 1106 -26.81 -21.46 16.12
C PRO A 1106 -27.13 -21.71 17.60
N GLU A 1107 -28.05 -22.65 17.90
CA GLU A 1107 -28.40 -22.98 19.30
C GLU A 1107 -27.14 -23.32 20.11
N ALA A 1108 -27.02 -22.75 21.31
CA ALA A 1108 -25.97 -23.13 22.25
C ALA A 1108 -26.15 -24.59 22.73
N PRO A 1109 -25.07 -25.36 22.93
CA PRO A 1109 -25.16 -26.74 23.41
C PRO A 1109 -25.97 -26.86 24.70
N LYS A 1110 -26.99 -27.71 24.67
CA LYS A 1110 -27.91 -27.93 25.79
C LYS A 1110 -27.18 -28.65 26.91
N GLU A 1111 -27.11 -28.05 28.10
CA GLU A 1111 -26.49 -28.69 29.28
C GLU A 1111 -27.12 -30.06 29.56
N SER A 1112 -26.28 -31.08 29.72
CA SER A 1112 -26.72 -32.44 29.97
C SER A 1112 -27.61 -32.53 31.21
N PHE A 1113 -28.87 -32.93 31.03
CA PHE A 1113 -29.94 -33.00 32.03
C PHE A 1113 -29.50 -33.55 33.41
N PHE A 1114 -28.63 -34.57 33.44
CA PHE A 1114 -28.11 -35.16 34.68
C PHE A 1114 -27.28 -34.18 35.54
N LYS A 1115 -26.63 -33.16 34.96
CA LYS A 1115 -25.86 -32.12 35.67
C LYS A 1115 -26.78 -31.31 36.60
N GLY A 1116 -28.00 -30.99 36.14
CA GLY A 1116 -29.03 -30.29 36.92
C GLY A 1116 -29.84 -31.16 37.89
N LEU A 1117 -29.77 -32.50 37.76
CA LEU A 1117 -30.55 -33.42 38.61
C LEU A 1117 -29.76 -33.94 39.83
N PHE A 1118 -28.43 -33.96 39.76
CA PHE A 1118 -27.56 -34.50 40.82
C PHE A 1118 -26.44 -33.55 41.29
N GLY A 1119 -26.18 -32.46 40.55
CA GLY A 1119 -25.34 -31.35 41.01
C GLY A 1119 -26.20 -30.22 41.58
N GLY A 1120 -25.75 -29.59 42.68
CA GLY A 1120 -26.38 -28.38 43.20
C GLY A 1120 -26.25 -27.24 42.19
N GLY A 1121 -27.33 -26.95 41.45
CA GLY A 1121 -27.27 -26.13 40.24
C GLY A 1121 -26.67 -24.73 40.44
N MET A 1122 -25.48 -24.52 39.89
CA MET A 1122 -24.93 -23.17 39.71
C MET A 1122 -25.83 -22.39 38.75
N ARG A 1123 -26.41 -21.29 39.21
CA ARG A 1123 -27.13 -20.36 38.33
C ARG A 1123 -26.17 -19.82 37.28
N ASN A 1124 -26.62 -19.76 36.01
CA ASN A 1124 -25.93 -19.09 34.90
C ASN A 1124 -25.24 -17.81 35.37
N LEU A 1125 -24.01 -17.56 34.90
CA LEU A 1125 -23.28 -16.34 35.28
C LEU A 1125 -24.01 -15.12 34.71
N ASP A 1126 -24.68 -14.39 35.59
CA ASP A 1126 -25.14 -13.05 35.32
C ASP A 1126 -23.91 -12.12 35.33
N ARG A 1127 -23.39 -11.85 34.12
CA ARG A 1127 -22.26 -10.94 33.92
C ARG A 1127 -22.65 -9.48 34.16
N GLU A 1128 -23.93 -9.13 34.08
CA GLU A 1128 -24.42 -7.78 34.40
C GLU A 1128 -24.44 -7.57 35.93
N GLU A 1129 -24.93 -8.55 36.70
CA GLU A 1129 -24.84 -8.56 38.17
C GLU A 1129 -23.38 -8.41 38.65
N LEU A 1130 -22.42 -8.98 37.92
CA LEU A 1130 -21.01 -9.04 38.34
C LEU A 1130 -20.13 -7.88 37.85
N PHE A 1131 -20.36 -7.39 36.62
CA PHE A 1131 -19.51 -6.41 35.94
C PHE A 1131 -20.20 -5.07 35.65
N GLY A 1132 -21.53 -4.99 35.76
CA GLY A 1132 -22.34 -3.78 35.61
C GLY A 1132 -22.14 -2.76 36.74
N GLU A 1133 -23.11 -1.88 36.96
CA GLU A 1133 -23.00 -0.77 37.95
C GLU A 1133 -22.73 -1.25 39.40
N SER A 1134 -23.20 -2.46 39.72
CA SER A 1134 -22.95 -3.20 40.97
C SER A 1134 -21.47 -3.42 41.27
N SER A 1135 -20.62 -3.51 40.24
CA SER A 1135 -19.17 -3.69 40.36
C SER A 1135 -18.45 -2.46 40.95
N GLY A 1136 -19.14 -1.32 41.01
CA GLY A 1136 -18.58 -0.03 41.40
C GLY A 1136 -18.10 0.81 40.21
N LYS A 1137 -17.67 2.05 40.48
CA LYS A 1137 -17.21 2.96 39.42
C LYS A 1137 -15.74 2.69 39.09
N ALA A 1138 -15.48 2.36 37.83
CA ALA A 1138 -14.13 2.16 37.29
C ALA A 1138 -13.23 3.39 37.49
N ASN A 1139 -11.93 3.15 37.65
CA ASN A 1139 -10.96 4.23 37.79
C ASN A 1139 -10.76 4.96 36.45
N LYS A 1140 -11.23 6.21 36.37
CA LYS A 1140 -11.10 7.09 35.20
C LYS A 1140 -9.66 7.47 34.82
N SER A 1141 -8.65 7.12 35.64
CA SER A 1141 -7.24 7.27 35.28
C SER A 1141 -6.63 6.04 34.57
N VAL A 1142 -7.41 4.98 34.34
CA VAL A 1142 -6.97 3.77 33.63
C VAL A 1142 -7.32 3.84 32.14
N ALA A 1143 -8.50 4.37 31.80
CA ALA A 1143 -8.92 4.55 30.42
C ALA A 1143 -9.81 5.78 30.24
N LYS A 1144 -9.63 6.48 29.11
CA LYS A 1144 -10.39 7.65 28.69
C LYS A 1144 -11.31 7.29 27.52
N HIS A 1145 -12.62 7.36 27.76
CA HIS A 1145 -13.60 7.24 26.68
C HIS A 1145 -13.49 8.42 25.71
N ILE A 1146 -13.59 8.12 24.42
CA ILE A 1146 -13.60 9.07 23.31
C ILE A 1146 -14.85 8.75 22.48
N PRO A 1147 -15.89 9.61 22.51
CA PRO A 1147 -17.09 9.41 21.70
C PRO A 1147 -16.77 9.55 20.20
N GLY A 1148 -17.37 8.70 19.36
CA GLY A 1148 -17.13 8.74 17.91
C GLY A 1148 -17.77 9.95 17.21
N PRO A 1149 -17.46 10.18 15.91
CA PRO A 1149 -17.82 11.42 15.21
C PRO A 1149 -19.31 11.77 15.20
N ASN A 1150 -20.19 10.76 15.20
CA ASN A 1150 -21.65 10.93 15.16
C ASN A 1150 -22.31 11.02 16.55
N ALA A 1151 -21.53 11.00 17.64
CA ALA A 1151 -22.06 10.92 18.99
C ALA A 1151 -23.02 12.06 19.35
N ASN A 1152 -22.89 13.25 18.77
CA ASN A 1152 -23.82 14.37 19.04
C ASN A 1152 -25.28 14.08 18.64
N LEU A 1153 -25.53 13.17 17.70
CA LEU A 1153 -26.88 12.69 17.36
C LEU A 1153 -27.30 11.52 18.26
N GLN A 1154 -26.42 10.54 18.44
CA GLN A 1154 -26.72 9.37 19.27
C GLN A 1154 -26.88 9.71 20.75
N ASP A 1155 -26.15 10.69 21.30
CA ASP A 1155 -26.35 11.20 22.67
C ASP A 1155 -27.70 11.92 22.82
N LEU A 1156 -28.25 12.50 21.75
CA LEU A 1156 -29.59 13.08 21.76
C LEU A 1156 -30.64 11.98 21.92
N ASP A 1157 -30.56 10.93 21.10
CA ASP A 1157 -31.45 9.77 21.17
C ASP A 1157 -31.27 8.95 22.45
N ARG A 1158 -30.03 8.74 22.92
CA ARG A 1158 -29.76 8.03 24.18
C ARG A 1158 -30.35 8.79 25.36
N ARG A 1159 -30.26 10.13 25.39
CA ARG A 1159 -30.88 10.96 26.45
C ARG A 1159 -32.40 11.04 26.34
N ALA A 1160 -32.96 11.07 25.13
CA ALA A 1160 -34.42 11.01 24.94
C ALA A 1160 -34.98 9.65 25.39
N THR A 1161 -34.30 8.56 25.03
CA THR A 1161 -34.69 7.19 25.37
C THR A 1161 -34.47 6.89 26.85
N SER A 1162 -33.36 7.34 27.46
CA SER A 1162 -33.12 7.15 28.89
C SER A 1162 -34.09 7.97 29.75
N ALA A 1163 -34.38 9.22 29.37
CA ALA A 1163 -35.40 10.01 30.07
C ALA A 1163 -36.80 9.34 29.96
N SER A 1164 -37.14 8.78 28.80
CA SER A 1164 -38.40 8.04 28.60
C SER A 1164 -38.48 6.75 29.44
N SER A 1165 -37.39 5.98 29.51
CA SER A 1165 -37.36 4.74 30.30
C SER A 1165 -37.27 5.00 31.81
N GLU A 1166 -36.55 6.04 32.24
CA GLU A 1166 -36.53 6.51 33.64
C GLU A 1166 -37.92 7.00 34.09
N VAL A 1167 -38.62 7.79 33.27
CA VAL A 1167 -40.00 8.23 33.54
C VAL A 1167 -40.96 7.04 33.58
N SER A 1168 -40.83 6.08 32.65
CA SER A 1168 -41.67 4.87 32.62
C SER A 1168 -41.46 3.99 33.86
N ARG A 1169 -40.20 3.79 34.27
CA ARG A 1169 -39.80 3.07 35.48
C ARG A 1169 -40.27 3.80 36.75
N ALA A 1170 -40.16 5.13 36.80
CA ALA A 1170 -40.66 5.94 37.91
C ALA A 1170 -42.19 5.86 38.04
N HIS A 1171 -42.91 5.86 36.90
CA HIS A 1171 -44.36 5.66 36.87
C HIS A 1171 -44.76 4.27 37.38
N GLN A 1172 -44.06 3.21 36.97
CA GLN A 1172 -44.35 1.85 37.44
C GLN A 1172 -44.04 1.67 38.94
N LEU A 1173 -42.94 2.25 39.44
CA LEU A 1173 -42.63 2.28 40.88
C LEU A 1173 -43.63 3.13 41.68
N MET A 1174 -44.22 4.16 41.08
CA MET A 1174 -45.31 4.94 41.69
C MET A 1174 -46.59 4.10 41.81
N LEU A 1175 -46.96 3.32 40.78
CA LEU A 1175 -48.10 2.41 40.81
C LEU A 1175 -47.92 1.32 41.87
N GLU A 1176 -46.78 0.63 41.89
CA GLU A 1176 -46.46 -0.36 42.93
C GLU A 1176 -46.52 0.23 44.34
N ARG A 1177 -46.10 1.49 44.51
CA ARG A 1177 -46.19 2.20 45.80
C ARG A 1177 -47.64 2.51 46.17
N GLY A 1178 -48.50 2.82 45.20
CA GLY A 1178 -49.94 2.96 45.38
C GLY A 1178 -50.58 1.68 45.91
N ASP A 1179 -50.34 0.55 45.24
CA ASP A 1179 -50.87 -0.77 45.66
C ASP A 1179 -50.38 -1.16 47.06
N LYS A 1180 -49.09 -0.94 47.34
CA LYS A 1180 -48.49 -1.23 48.66
C LYS A 1180 -49.01 -0.29 49.76
N LEU A 1181 -49.44 0.93 49.44
CA LEU A 1181 -50.11 1.84 50.38
C LEU A 1181 -51.57 1.41 50.63
N SER A 1182 -52.31 1.05 49.58
CA SER A 1182 -53.69 0.52 49.69
C SER A 1182 -53.74 -0.75 50.56
N GLN A 1183 -52.82 -1.69 50.34
CA GLN A 1183 -52.68 -2.89 51.19
C GLN A 1183 -52.24 -2.58 52.63
N LEU A 1184 -51.58 -1.44 52.88
CA LEU A 1184 -51.21 -1.02 54.23
C LEU A 1184 -52.41 -0.36 54.95
N GLU A 1185 -53.21 0.42 54.23
CA GLU A 1185 -54.46 1.02 54.70
C GLU A 1185 -55.47 -0.06 55.11
N GLU A 1186 -55.72 -1.04 54.22
CA GLU A 1186 -56.62 -2.17 54.49
C GLU A 1186 -56.18 -3.03 55.70
N ARG A 1187 -54.86 -3.25 55.86
CA ARG A 1187 -54.30 -3.95 57.04
C ARG A 1187 -54.42 -3.12 58.32
N THR A 1188 -54.29 -1.80 58.22
CA THR A 1188 -54.42 -0.89 59.36
C THR A 1188 -55.87 -0.81 59.82
N GLU A 1189 -56.84 -0.77 58.89
CA GLU A 1189 -58.26 -0.82 59.20
C GLU A 1189 -58.66 -2.16 59.84
N ARG A 1190 -58.18 -3.30 59.32
CA ARG A 1190 -58.37 -4.61 59.96
C ARG A 1190 -57.80 -4.65 61.37
N MET A 1191 -56.56 -4.20 61.57
CA MET A 1191 -55.94 -4.16 62.89
C MET A 1191 -56.68 -3.22 63.86
N ALA A 1192 -57.24 -2.11 63.38
CA ALA A 1192 -58.08 -1.22 64.19
C ALA A 1192 -59.39 -1.91 64.62
N SER A 1193 -60.05 -2.63 63.71
CA SER A 1193 -61.26 -3.43 64.00
C SER A 1193 -60.97 -4.54 65.03
N GLU A 1194 -59.88 -5.29 64.85
CA GLU A 1194 -59.43 -6.32 65.79
C GLU A 1194 -59.10 -5.74 67.18
N ALA A 1195 -58.42 -4.59 67.23
CA ALA A 1195 -58.15 -3.88 68.49
C ALA A 1195 -59.44 -3.39 69.17
N GLN A 1196 -60.44 -2.97 68.39
CA GLN A 1196 -61.74 -2.52 68.91
C GLN A 1196 -62.58 -3.70 69.43
N GLN A 1197 -62.53 -4.86 68.78
CA GLN A 1197 -63.12 -6.11 69.26
C GLN A 1197 -62.40 -6.63 70.52
N PHE A 1198 -61.07 -6.58 70.56
CA PHE A 1198 -60.28 -6.95 71.74
C PHE A 1198 -60.58 -6.04 72.92
N SER A 1199 -60.62 -4.71 72.72
CA SER A 1199 -61.00 -3.73 73.73
C SER A 1199 -62.41 -3.98 74.28
N SER A 1200 -63.37 -4.24 73.39
CA SER A 1200 -64.75 -4.59 73.76
C SER A 1200 -64.79 -5.88 74.59
N SER A 1201 -64.06 -6.91 74.18
CA SER A 1201 -63.96 -8.20 74.86
C SER A 1201 -63.29 -8.09 76.23
N ALA A 1202 -62.21 -7.30 76.34
CA ALA A 1202 -61.51 -7.02 77.58
C ALA A 1202 -62.38 -6.20 78.55
N HIS A 1203 -63.19 -5.26 78.06
CA HIS A 1203 -64.15 -4.52 78.88
C HIS A 1203 -65.29 -5.43 79.38
N LEU A 1204 -65.74 -6.39 78.56
CA LEU A 1204 -66.73 -7.40 78.95
C LEU A 1204 -66.15 -8.38 79.99
N LEU A 1205 -64.89 -8.77 79.83
CA LEU A 1205 -64.13 -9.56 80.81
C LEU A 1205 -63.96 -8.79 82.12
N MET A 1206 -63.56 -7.52 82.07
CA MET A 1206 -63.45 -6.64 83.23
C MET A 1206 -64.79 -6.56 83.97
N ASN A 1207 -65.90 -6.30 83.27
CA ASN A 1207 -67.23 -6.26 83.89
C ASN A 1207 -67.64 -7.61 84.52
N LYS A 1208 -67.24 -8.74 83.94
CA LYS A 1208 -67.53 -10.09 84.46
C LYS A 1208 -66.74 -10.43 85.73
N TYR A 1209 -65.57 -9.83 85.94
CA TYR A 1209 -64.68 -10.12 87.07
C TYR A 1209 -64.50 -8.95 88.07
N LYS A 1210 -65.01 -7.76 87.75
CA LYS A 1210 -65.05 -6.54 88.57
C LYS A 1210 -65.40 -6.80 90.04
N ASP A 1211 -66.43 -7.60 90.27
CA ASP A 1211 -66.99 -7.86 91.60
C ASP A 1211 -66.44 -9.19 92.22
N LYS A 1212 -65.47 -9.85 91.58
CA LYS A 1212 -64.74 -11.00 92.14
C LYS A 1212 -63.44 -10.58 92.83
N LYS A 1213 -63.08 -11.25 93.93
CA LYS A 1213 -61.75 -11.13 94.54
C LYS A 1213 -60.73 -12.03 93.83
N TRP A 1214 -59.46 -11.62 93.82
CA TRP A 1214 -58.40 -12.23 93.00
C TRP A 1214 -58.14 -13.73 93.27
N TYR A 1215 -58.52 -14.24 94.44
CA TYR A 1215 -58.45 -15.66 94.81
C TYR A 1215 -59.70 -16.49 94.40
N GLN A 1216 -60.59 -15.91 93.59
CA GLN A 1216 -61.82 -16.55 93.08
C GLN A 1216 -61.94 -16.43 91.54
N LEU A 1217 -60.85 -16.08 90.86
CA LEU A 1217 -60.80 -15.86 89.41
C LEU A 1217 -61.01 -17.15 88.63
#